data_AF-A0A7S7Z322-F1
#
_entry.id   AF-A0A7S7Z322-F1
#
_cell.length_a   1.000
_cell.length_b   1.000
_cell.length_c   1.000
_cell.angle_alpha   90.00
_cell.angle_beta   90.00
_cell.angle_gamma   90.00
#
_symmetry.space_group_name_H-M   'P 1'
#
loop_
_entity.id
_entity.type
_entity.pdbx_description
1 polymer ?
#
loop_
_entity_poly.entity_id
_entity_poly.type
_entity_poly.pdbx_seq_one_letter_code
_entity_poly.pdbx_strand_id
1 'polypeptide(L)'
;MIRRTLAICLVLIAAGTSSFAADSPAADVRPLPYPFGSMITFTSDVDYQTPWQGHSIHRYLNEELGLPITDSFWISSSTGGDNVSALFKSYTGLSTQPSRVGEHSVFGLLLRQWHRGNIDTIHSWADDMLPQFRRVLPEPLPLSAGGIALDLKGAGEWMHAFEAFGGKGARGYQQLRMFFDRDPPDDLVVEAQFADGAAYLFPRETTARFRMSAGKPPAAAPTSVTIILNEPWPVGVMPGRDGPFPELTGLRIKSGSCGASCAVNLVAIERDNFSRWSVLAQKDTLDLLDIRPSSFTSHGGLSYHPSFEGPGPHYKPDYKLGADVRQESMGLAGASGTHGYYADILKQMGYRSVTSIWNGDESETWSFHRGIAPLASVFPGFYALAKSHVNFGEADQPIDASKAVLVKLEPRLADFDLKAYVCTVSIYCRSASQGATAGGQIALGRHLIAKGASVQHHWYTHFGTVYLDPTFTATPEAPFPAVTMQEFRNLAGDYYNPSGELPEARRVWVPPSAVWSNYRIVHSQIAQHVSVNPDTSAVDIASFVDQVLQEKLPDPNAGTRDLHGITIYVPSSDRATVSLDGKPVTSFTRNPADATGRESITIVDDNTPTTFFNRLPLESSGETRVTGGTYQWHTAAGEGSDVPPGYARLTATSREAALTFAPNDLKLFNVTHLSWSYRIRRDDGRTAKGKLAIVWRTEAGAMVSVAEGAGTRPPDDADTGRWTKPFERDGTWHTVTVAQHDFLWKAGFEKWRVLPLALGKISSVEIRLVDAEPGDILEIGAMQGLRPTGNAVAPDRSLLVAGQVVAPSGRPQQGVAITLRNEDGSTRTTATDAGGYYILGKVKRDSLVSVSARTASGPCFPKRGAELELRQDEAELDFDLSACTKKTSLLTLQ
;
A
#
# COMPACT_ATOMS: atom_id res chain seq x y z
N MET A 1 -12.44 22.71 75.85
CA MET A 1 -11.33 22.09 76.61
C MET A 1 -10.34 21.48 75.63
N ILE A 2 -9.06 21.78 75.83
CA ILE A 2 -7.86 21.06 75.37
C ILE A 2 -7.45 21.18 73.89
N ARG A 3 -6.26 21.79 73.73
CA ARG A 3 -5.36 21.90 72.57
C ARG A 3 -4.79 20.54 72.14
N ARG A 4 -4.39 20.39 70.86
CA ARG A 4 -2.98 20.15 70.45
C ARG A 4 -2.80 20.01 68.92
N THR A 5 -2.04 20.96 68.38
CA THR A 5 -0.90 20.82 67.44
C THR A 5 -1.05 19.97 66.17
N LEU A 6 -0.91 20.61 65.00
CA LEU A 6 -0.26 19.98 63.85
C LEU A 6 0.64 20.99 63.12
N ALA A 7 1.82 20.52 62.75
CA ALA A 7 2.97 21.27 62.30
C ALA A 7 2.85 21.79 60.87
N ILE A 8 3.49 22.95 60.66
CA ILE A 8 3.69 23.63 59.38
C ILE A 8 4.90 22.98 58.69
N CYS A 9 4.71 22.49 57.47
CA CYS A 9 5.78 22.31 56.49
C CYS A 9 5.45 23.15 55.25
N LEU A 10 6.23 24.22 55.05
CA LEU A 10 6.29 25.02 53.84
C LEU A 10 6.72 24.13 52.65
N VAL A 11 5.94 24.12 51.58
CA VAL A 11 6.42 23.80 50.23
C VAL A 11 6.41 25.10 49.43
N LEU A 12 7.60 25.56 49.08
CA LEU A 12 7.84 26.67 48.16
C LEU A 12 7.27 26.33 46.78
N ILE A 13 6.20 27.01 46.38
CA ILE A 13 5.74 27.05 44.99
C ILE A 13 6.64 28.05 44.27
N ALA A 14 7.58 27.54 43.48
CA ALA A 14 8.30 28.34 42.51
C ALA A 14 7.29 28.80 41.43
N ALA A 15 7.06 30.10 41.37
CA ALA A 15 6.33 30.75 40.29
C ALA A 15 7.12 30.61 38.99
N GLY A 16 6.86 29.53 38.25
CA GLY A 16 7.18 29.45 36.83
C GLY A 16 6.16 30.29 36.07
N THR A 17 6.59 31.44 35.57
CA THR A 17 5.85 32.28 34.64
C THR A 17 5.46 31.46 33.41
N SER A 18 4.23 30.99 33.36
CA SER A 18 3.61 30.51 32.13
C SER A 18 3.40 31.73 31.25
N SER A 19 4.33 31.96 30.32
CA SER A 19 4.05 32.82 29.19
C SER A 19 2.86 32.20 28.44
N PHE A 20 1.69 32.80 28.60
CA PHE A 20 0.58 32.59 27.69
C PHE A 20 1.09 33.00 26.31
N ALA A 21 1.45 32.01 25.49
CA ALA A 21 1.63 32.21 24.07
C ALA A 21 0.28 32.73 23.55
N ALA A 22 0.28 33.92 22.97
CA ALA A 22 -0.85 34.39 22.20
C ALA A 22 -1.19 33.31 21.16
N ASP A 23 -2.46 32.97 21.03
CA ASP A 23 -2.96 32.09 19.97
C ASP A 23 -2.52 32.66 18.62
N SER A 24 -1.43 32.14 18.07
CA SER A 24 -1.08 32.36 16.68
C SER A 24 -2.25 31.85 15.84
N PRO A 25 -2.76 32.61 14.87
CA PRO A 25 -3.79 32.11 13.97
C PRO A 25 -3.27 30.82 13.34
N ALA A 26 -4.13 29.79 13.30
CA ALA A 26 -3.80 28.51 12.67
C ALA A 26 -3.24 28.75 11.26
N ALA A 27 -2.21 28.00 10.88
CA ALA A 27 -1.60 28.17 9.57
C ALA A 27 -2.62 27.92 8.46
N ASP A 28 -2.50 28.71 7.39
CA ASP A 28 -3.39 28.61 6.26
C ASP A 28 -2.93 27.48 5.32
N VAL A 29 -3.67 26.38 5.35
CA VAL A 29 -3.40 25.14 4.62
C VAL A 29 -4.50 24.93 3.57
N ARG A 30 -4.11 24.64 2.33
CA ARG A 30 -5.06 24.39 1.25
C ARG A 30 -5.86 23.09 1.51
N PRO A 31 -7.15 23.02 1.11
CA PRO A 31 -7.96 21.80 1.26
C PRO A 31 -7.50 20.62 0.41
N LEU A 32 -6.85 20.90 -0.72
CA LEU A 32 -6.26 19.92 -1.63
C LEU A 32 -4.87 20.40 -2.06
N PRO A 33 -3.97 19.48 -2.46
CA PRO A 33 -2.66 19.86 -2.94
C PRO A 33 -2.75 20.82 -4.14
N TYR A 34 -1.81 21.75 -4.25
CA TYR A 34 -1.68 22.56 -5.47
C TYR A 34 -1.33 21.66 -6.68
N PRO A 35 -1.86 21.88 -7.90
CA PRO A 35 -2.85 22.89 -8.33
C PRO A 35 -4.26 22.28 -8.46
N PHE A 36 -4.69 21.40 -7.54
CA PHE A 36 -5.91 20.63 -7.72
C PHE A 36 -7.12 21.26 -7.01
N GLY A 37 -8.23 21.37 -7.74
CA GLY A 37 -9.53 21.84 -7.21
C GLY A 37 -10.52 20.71 -6.93
N SER A 38 -10.21 19.48 -7.38
CA SER A 38 -11.00 18.27 -7.15
C SER A 38 -10.08 17.07 -6.92
N MET A 39 -10.63 15.97 -6.41
CA MET A 39 -9.91 14.73 -6.12
C MET A 39 -10.74 13.52 -6.56
N ILE A 40 -10.10 12.57 -7.26
CA ILE A 40 -10.69 11.28 -7.61
C ILE A 40 -9.64 10.19 -7.32
N THR A 41 -9.99 9.23 -6.47
CA THR A 41 -9.18 8.04 -6.16
C THR A 41 -10.05 6.80 -6.08
N PHE A 42 -9.42 5.62 -6.03
CA PHE A 42 -10.07 4.32 -5.99
C PHE A 42 -9.53 3.50 -4.83
N THR A 43 -10.44 2.92 -4.05
CA THR A 43 -10.19 1.69 -3.31
C THR A 43 -10.77 0.56 -4.15
N SER A 44 -9.90 -0.28 -4.72
CA SER A 44 -10.33 -1.46 -5.47
C SER A 44 -10.24 -2.70 -4.60
N ASP A 45 -11.32 -3.47 -4.58
CA ASP A 45 -11.37 -4.80 -4.00
C ASP A 45 -11.01 -5.83 -5.06
N VAL A 46 -10.07 -6.72 -4.73
CA VAL A 46 -9.45 -7.68 -5.66
C VAL A 46 -10.38 -8.82 -6.08
N ASP A 47 -11.64 -8.76 -5.69
CA ASP A 47 -12.66 -9.75 -6.00
C ASP A 47 -12.72 -10.06 -7.50
N TYR A 48 -12.62 -11.36 -7.79
CA TYR A 48 -12.57 -11.92 -9.14
C TYR A 48 -11.41 -11.41 -10.03
N GLN A 49 -10.45 -10.67 -9.46
CA GLN A 49 -9.28 -10.22 -10.19
C GLN A 49 -8.20 -11.29 -10.20
N THR A 50 -7.93 -11.81 -11.39
CA THR A 50 -6.82 -12.74 -11.58
C THR A 50 -5.45 -12.04 -11.54
N PRO A 51 -4.36 -12.71 -11.13
CA PRO A 51 -3.04 -12.09 -11.02
C PRO A 51 -2.54 -11.42 -12.31
N TRP A 52 -2.72 -12.06 -13.47
CA TRP A 52 -2.32 -11.49 -14.75
C TRP A 52 -3.14 -10.27 -15.16
N GLN A 53 -4.42 -10.26 -14.80
CA GLN A 53 -5.31 -9.14 -15.09
C GLN A 53 -4.94 -7.94 -14.21
N GLY A 54 -4.71 -8.14 -12.90
CA GLY A 54 -4.23 -7.09 -12.01
C GLY A 54 -2.91 -6.48 -12.50
N HIS A 55 -1.96 -7.32 -12.91
CA HIS A 55 -0.73 -6.83 -13.55
C HIS A 55 -0.98 -5.98 -14.80
N SER A 56 -1.93 -6.40 -15.64
CA SER A 56 -2.28 -5.68 -16.88
C SER A 56 -2.99 -4.36 -16.61
N ILE A 57 -3.85 -4.31 -15.59
CA ILE A 57 -4.49 -3.10 -15.08
C ILE A 57 -3.42 -2.10 -14.65
N HIS A 58 -2.46 -2.50 -13.82
CA HIS A 58 -1.42 -1.59 -13.34
C HIS A 58 -0.40 -1.19 -14.39
N ARG A 59 -0.10 -2.09 -15.34
CA ARG A 59 0.65 -1.71 -16.54
C ARG A 59 -0.05 -0.55 -17.26
N TYR A 60 -1.36 -0.63 -17.44
CA TYR A 60 -2.13 0.43 -18.07
C TYR A 60 -2.21 1.72 -17.22
N LEU A 61 -2.65 1.63 -15.96
CA LEU A 61 -2.88 2.79 -15.11
C LEU A 61 -1.58 3.48 -14.68
N ASN A 62 -0.63 2.71 -14.17
CA ASN A 62 0.57 3.23 -13.50
C ASN A 62 1.76 3.41 -14.46
N GLU A 63 1.92 2.51 -15.44
CA GLU A 63 3.06 2.57 -16.37
C GLU A 63 2.71 3.31 -17.68
N GLU A 64 1.55 3.06 -18.30
CA GLU A 64 1.16 3.76 -19.54
C GLU A 64 0.59 5.16 -19.26
N LEU A 65 -0.28 5.32 -18.27
CA LEU A 65 -0.96 6.60 -17.95
C LEU A 65 -0.31 7.38 -16.81
N GLY A 66 0.58 6.80 -16.02
CA GLY A 66 1.23 7.45 -14.88
C GLY A 66 0.31 7.80 -13.71
N LEU A 67 -0.95 7.36 -13.73
CA LEU A 67 -1.88 7.58 -12.63
C LEU A 67 -1.45 6.73 -11.42
N PRO A 68 -1.19 7.31 -10.24
CA PRO A 68 -0.82 6.53 -9.06
C PRO A 68 -2.07 5.95 -8.39
N ILE A 69 -2.86 5.22 -9.17
CA ILE A 69 -4.03 4.47 -8.70
C ILE A 69 -3.53 3.11 -8.20
N THR A 70 -3.99 2.73 -7.03
CA THR A 70 -3.61 1.49 -6.37
C THR A 70 -4.76 0.50 -6.32
N ASP A 71 -4.43 -0.74 -5.97
CA ASP A 71 -5.36 -1.84 -5.81
C ASP A 71 -5.11 -2.55 -4.47
N SER A 72 -5.77 -3.68 -4.29
CA SER A 72 -5.62 -4.57 -3.15
C SER A 72 -5.28 -6.00 -3.55
N PHE A 73 -4.99 -6.85 -2.56
CA PHE A 73 -4.96 -8.30 -2.72
C PHE A 73 -5.49 -9.00 -1.46
N TRP A 74 -5.82 -10.28 -1.59
CA TRP A 74 -6.21 -11.14 -0.48
C TRP A 74 -4.99 -11.64 0.29
N ILE A 75 -4.94 -11.50 1.63
CA ILE A 75 -3.82 -12.10 2.37
C ILE A 75 -3.78 -13.60 2.13
N SER A 76 -4.88 -14.31 2.41
CA SER A 76 -5.00 -15.71 2.07
C SER A 76 -6.31 -16.04 1.40
N SER A 77 -6.28 -17.17 0.71
CA SER A 77 -7.46 -17.81 0.14
C SER A 77 -7.28 -19.32 0.21
N SER A 78 -7.74 -19.93 1.31
CA SER A 78 -7.79 -21.40 1.48
C SER A 78 -8.93 -22.06 0.70
N THR A 79 -9.90 -21.26 0.24
CA THR A 79 -11.12 -21.70 -0.46
C THR A 79 -11.22 -21.29 -1.92
N GLY A 80 -10.36 -20.38 -2.39
CA GLY A 80 -10.38 -19.89 -3.76
C GLY A 80 -9.67 -20.80 -4.77
N GLY A 81 -10.08 -20.67 -6.04
CA GLY A 81 -9.47 -21.39 -7.16
C GLY A 81 -8.07 -20.87 -7.55
N ASP A 82 -7.43 -21.56 -8.49
CA ASP A 82 -6.04 -21.31 -8.93
C ASP A 82 -5.76 -19.91 -9.52
N ASN A 83 -6.78 -19.07 -9.67
CA ASN A 83 -6.70 -17.74 -10.26
C ASN A 83 -6.95 -16.60 -9.26
N VAL A 84 -6.96 -16.86 -7.94
CA VAL A 84 -7.14 -15.80 -6.94
C VAL A 84 -5.82 -15.06 -6.68
N SER A 85 -5.90 -13.73 -6.64
CA SER A 85 -4.78 -12.86 -6.21
C SER A 85 -4.64 -12.88 -4.69
N ALA A 86 -4.13 -13.99 -4.17
CA ALA A 86 -3.84 -14.18 -2.75
C ALA A 86 -2.36 -14.45 -2.49
N LEU A 87 -1.80 -13.78 -1.48
CA LEU A 87 -0.38 -13.93 -1.12
C LEU A 87 -0.09 -15.33 -0.57
N PHE A 88 -1.00 -15.84 0.25
CA PHE A 88 -0.94 -17.17 0.83
C PHE A 88 -2.02 -18.10 0.26
N LYS A 89 -1.68 -19.36 0.05
CA LYS A 89 -2.62 -20.44 -0.26
C LYS A 89 -3.18 -21.12 1.01
N SER A 90 -2.64 -20.77 2.17
CA SER A 90 -2.73 -21.51 3.43
C SER A 90 -2.28 -20.64 4.61
N TYR A 91 -2.42 -21.06 5.87
CA TYR A 91 -1.93 -20.29 7.03
C TYR A 91 -0.43 -20.02 6.99
N THR A 92 0.37 -20.91 6.39
CA THR A 92 1.83 -20.74 6.34
C THR A 92 2.42 -20.88 4.95
N GLY A 93 1.65 -21.38 3.97
CA GLY A 93 2.12 -21.59 2.60
C GLY A 93 1.90 -20.38 1.70
N LEU A 94 2.98 -19.74 1.24
CA LEU A 94 2.94 -18.75 0.16
C LEU A 94 2.37 -19.34 -1.13
N SER A 95 1.69 -18.52 -1.92
CA SER A 95 1.06 -18.94 -3.17
C SER A 95 2.07 -19.12 -4.30
N THR A 96 2.56 -20.35 -4.46
CA THR A 96 3.55 -20.72 -5.50
C THR A 96 2.93 -21.03 -6.86
N GLN A 97 1.61 -20.92 -7.02
CA GLN A 97 0.93 -21.19 -8.28
C GLN A 97 1.35 -20.17 -9.37
N PRO A 98 1.31 -20.54 -10.67
CA PRO A 98 1.68 -19.62 -11.74
C PRO A 98 0.76 -18.39 -11.80
N SER A 99 1.35 -17.19 -11.83
CA SER A 99 0.58 -15.94 -12.00
C SER A 99 0.12 -15.69 -13.43
N ARG A 100 0.68 -16.44 -14.39
CA ARG A 100 0.56 -16.22 -15.85
C ARG A 100 1.16 -14.91 -16.35
N VAL A 101 2.05 -14.30 -15.55
CA VAL A 101 2.88 -13.16 -15.95
C VAL A 101 4.34 -13.57 -15.86
N GLY A 102 4.97 -13.80 -17.02
CA GLY A 102 6.31 -14.36 -17.08
C GLY A 102 6.41 -15.68 -16.30
N GLU A 103 7.58 -15.92 -15.70
CA GLU A 103 7.87 -17.08 -14.85
C GLU A 103 7.60 -16.79 -13.36
N HIS A 104 6.66 -15.88 -13.07
CA HIS A 104 6.34 -15.49 -11.69
C HIS A 104 5.25 -16.37 -11.07
N SER A 105 5.45 -16.76 -9.81
CA SER A 105 4.38 -17.25 -8.96
C SER A 105 3.44 -16.10 -8.57
N VAL A 106 2.25 -16.41 -8.08
CA VAL A 106 1.30 -15.39 -7.56
C VAL A 106 1.93 -14.60 -6.41
N PHE A 107 2.52 -15.27 -5.43
CA PHE A 107 3.28 -14.61 -4.36
C PHE A 107 4.35 -13.66 -4.92
N GLY A 108 5.19 -14.16 -5.83
CA GLY A 108 6.30 -13.38 -6.38
C GLY A 108 5.83 -12.16 -7.18
N LEU A 109 4.72 -12.28 -7.91
CA LEU A 109 4.11 -11.15 -8.62
C LEU A 109 3.53 -10.13 -7.64
N LEU A 110 2.73 -10.56 -6.67
CA LEU A 110 2.08 -9.65 -5.71
C LEU A 110 3.11 -8.90 -4.85
N LEU A 111 4.18 -9.56 -4.42
CA LEU A 111 5.28 -8.91 -3.69
C LEU A 111 5.90 -7.76 -4.50
N ARG A 112 6.11 -7.97 -5.81
CA ARG A 112 6.60 -6.92 -6.71
C ARG A 112 5.59 -5.80 -6.88
N GLN A 113 4.32 -6.12 -7.12
CA GLN A 113 3.27 -5.10 -7.29
C GLN A 113 3.10 -4.23 -6.05
N TRP A 114 3.18 -4.82 -4.85
CA TRP A 114 3.21 -4.11 -3.58
C TRP A 114 4.38 -3.12 -3.51
N HIS A 115 5.61 -3.58 -3.72
CA HIS A 115 6.80 -2.74 -3.59
C HIS A 115 6.98 -1.74 -4.76
N ARG A 116 6.35 -1.98 -5.91
CA ARG A 116 6.14 -0.99 -6.99
C ARG A 116 5.15 0.13 -6.62
N GLY A 117 4.40 -0.03 -5.53
CA GLY A 117 3.36 0.91 -5.11
C GLY A 117 2.11 0.83 -5.98
N ASN A 118 1.90 -0.30 -6.67
CA ASN A 118 0.67 -0.58 -7.40
C ASN A 118 -0.42 -1.09 -6.44
N ILE A 119 -0.04 -1.57 -5.27
CA ILE A 119 -0.94 -2.04 -4.22
C ILE A 119 -0.55 -1.35 -2.92
N ASP A 120 -1.52 -0.76 -2.22
CA ASP A 120 -1.34 -0.07 -0.92
C ASP A 120 -2.40 -0.45 0.13
N THR A 121 -3.32 -1.33 -0.26
CA THR A 121 -4.46 -1.73 0.55
C THR A 121 -4.49 -3.25 0.66
N ILE A 122 -4.87 -3.77 1.82
CA ILE A 122 -5.18 -5.20 1.97
C ILE A 122 -6.69 -5.37 1.92
N HIS A 123 -7.14 -6.32 1.12
CA HIS A 123 -8.53 -6.77 1.09
C HIS A 123 -8.61 -8.07 1.85
N SER A 124 -8.95 -7.97 3.14
CA SER A 124 -8.99 -9.00 4.20
C SER A 124 -8.27 -10.35 3.94
N TRP A 125 -8.82 -11.41 4.51
CA TRP A 125 -8.52 -12.79 4.24
C TRP A 125 -9.76 -13.36 3.58
N ALA A 126 -9.67 -13.96 2.39
CA ALA A 126 -10.88 -14.48 1.72
C ALA A 126 -11.59 -15.54 2.58
N ASP A 127 -10.82 -16.15 3.48
CA ASP A 127 -11.27 -17.12 4.47
C ASP A 127 -12.23 -16.53 5.52
N ASP A 128 -12.21 -15.22 5.75
CA ASP A 128 -13.09 -14.51 6.68
C ASP A 128 -14.48 -14.21 6.10
N MET A 129 -14.66 -14.43 4.80
CA MET A 129 -15.92 -14.20 4.10
C MET A 129 -16.93 -15.34 4.29
N LEU A 130 -16.48 -16.46 4.87
CA LEU A 130 -17.27 -17.67 4.96
C LEU A 130 -18.15 -17.64 6.21
N PRO A 131 -19.44 -18.01 6.10
CA PRO A 131 -20.33 -17.99 7.25
C PRO A 131 -19.88 -18.89 8.38
N GLN A 132 -20.08 -18.43 9.62
CA GLN A 132 -19.86 -19.23 10.82
C GLN A 132 -21.10 -20.06 11.11
N PHE A 133 -20.93 -21.36 11.34
CA PHE A 133 -22.04 -22.23 11.73
C PHE A 133 -21.88 -22.64 13.17
N ARG A 134 -22.80 -22.18 14.03
CA ARG A 134 -22.83 -22.53 15.45
C ARG A 134 -24.03 -23.40 15.75
N ARG A 135 -23.76 -24.55 16.39
CA ARG A 135 -24.77 -25.41 17.01
C ARG A 135 -24.72 -25.22 18.52
N VAL A 136 -25.75 -24.58 19.07
CA VAL A 136 -25.92 -24.45 20.53
C VAL A 136 -26.61 -25.73 21.02
N LEU A 137 -26.06 -26.36 22.05
CA LEU A 137 -26.63 -27.58 22.60
C LEU A 137 -27.85 -27.23 23.47
N PRO A 138 -29.03 -27.84 23.22
CA PRO A 138 -30.24 -27.57 24.01
C PRO A 138 -30.03 -27.86 25.51
N GLU A 139 -29.26 -28.91 25.80
CA GLU A 139 -28.82 -29.26 27.15
C GLU A 139 -27.28 -29.32 27.18
N PRO A 140 -26.62 -28.55 28.08
CA PRO A 140 -25.18 -28.63 28.26
C PRO A 140 -24.72 -30.06 28.61
N LEU A 141 -23.67 -30.54 27.96
CA LEU A 141 -23.17 -31.90 28.14
C LEU A 141 -22.00 -31.92 29.13
N PRO A 142 -22.09 -32.66 30.26
CA PRO A 142 -21.04 -32.68 31.27
C PRO A 142 -19.78 -33.41 30.79
N LEU A 143 -18.62 -32.81 31.04
CA LEU A 143 -17.33 -33.40 30.71
C LEU A 143 -16.94 -34.47 31.75
N SER A 144 -16.42 -35.61 31.27
CA SER A 144 -16.01 -36.74 32.10
C SER A 144 -14.76 -37.44 31.54
N ALA A 145 -14.20 -38.38 32.30
CA ALA A 145 -13.15 -39.27 31.81
C ALA A 145 -13.64 -40.26 30.74
N GLY A 146 -14.93 -40.64 30.77
CA GLY A 146 -15.58 -41.43 29.71
C GLY A 146 -15.78 -40.63 28.41
N GLY A 147 -15.80 -39.31 28.54
CA GLY A 147 -15.91 -38.34 27.46
C GLY A 147 -17.34 -38.09 26.98
N ILE A 148 -17.51 -36.98 26.28
CA ILE A 148 -18.71 -36.63 25.52
C ILE A 148 -18.55 -37.21 24.13
N ALA A 149 -19.53 -37.96 23.63
CA ALA A 149 -19.57 -38.44 22.25
C ALA A 149 -20.64 -37.68 21.47
N LEU A 150 -20.23 -37.03 20.38
CA LEU A 150 -21.12 -36.34 19.45
C LEU A 150 -21.13 -37.10 18.13
N ASP A 151 -22.28 -37.62 17.74
CA ASP A 151 -22.51 -38.16 16.39
C ASP A 151 -22.83 -37.00 15.45
N LEU A 152 -22.03 -36.87 14.40
CA LEU A 152 -22.19 -35.84 13.38
C LEU A 152 -22.69 -36.42 12.05
N LYS A 153 -22.79 -37.75 11.89
CA LYS A 153 -23.25 -38.40 10.62
C LYS A 153 -24.66 -37.97 10.19
N GLY A 154 -25.48 -37.50 11.13
CA GLY A 154 -26.84 -37.02 10.90
C GLY A 154 -27.03 -35.51 11.10
N ALA A 155 -25.95 -34.73 11.18
CA ALA A 155 -26.04 -33.29 11.47
C ALA A 155 -26.75 -32.48 10.36
N GLY A 156 -27.03 -33.04 9.18
CA GLY A 156 -27.86 -32.41 8.13
C GLY A 156 -27.08 -31.48 7.19
N GLU A 157 -27.81 -30.76 6.34
CA GLU A 157 -27.30 -29.96 5.22
C GLU A 157 -26.21 -28.93 5.59
N TRP A 158 -26.08 -28.50 6.85
CA TRP A 158 -25.09 -27.48 7.24
C TRP A 158 -23.63 -27.99 7.24
N MET A 159 -23.40 -29.30 7.45
CA MET A 159 -22.04 -29.84 7.31
C MET A 159 -21.63 -29.99 5.83
N HIS A 160 -22.58 -30.34 4.95
CA HIS A 160 -22.35 -30.44 3.51
C HIS A 160 -22.33 -29.10 2.77
N ALA A 161 -23.16 -28.13 3.19
CA ALA A 161 -23.21 -26.80 2.59
C ALA A 161 -21.83 -26.14 2.59
N PHE A 162 -21.07 -26.32 3.67
CA PHE A 162 -19.72 -25.77 3.82
C PHE A 162 -18.70 -26.42 2.88
N GLU A 163 -18.78 -27.73 2.63
CA GLU A 163 -17.90 -28.45 1.70
C GLU A 163 -18.18 -28.10 0.23
N ALA A 164 -19.39 -27.66 -0.09
CA ALA A 164 -19.79 -27.24 -1.43
C ALA A 164 -19.29 -25.82 -1.81
N PHE A 165 -19.09 -24.91 -0.85
CA PHE A 165 -18.77 -23.49 -1.13
C PHE A 165 -17.37 -23.25 -1.69
N GLY A 166 -16.40 -24.16 -1.49
CA GLY A 166 -15.03 -23.98 -1.97
C GLY A 166 -14.74 -24.53 -3.38
N GLY A 167 -15.71 -25.20 -4.01
CA GLY A 167 -15.48 -25.88 -5.28
C GLY A 167 -14.46 -27.02 -5.21
N LYS A 168 -14.09 -27.56 -6.38
CA LYS A 168 -13.20 -28.72 -6.48
C LYS A 168 -11.77 -28.33 -6.09
N GLY A 169 -11.27 -28.85 -4.97
CA GLY A 169 -9.89 -28.64 -4.49
C GLY A 169 -9.73 -27.64 -3.34
N ALA A 170 -10.83 -27.07 -2.82
CA ALA A 170 -10.77 -26.30 -1.58
C ALA A 170 -10.31 -27.15 -0.40
N ARG A 171 -9.61 -26.52 0.56
CA ARG A 171 -9.16 -27.17 1.79
C ARG A 171 -10.28 -27.46 2.80
N GLY A 172 -11.54 -27.11 2.47
CA GLY A 172 -12.68 -27.30 3.35
C GLY A 172 -12.66 -26.35 4.56
N TYR A 173 -13.27 -26.77 5.66
CA TYR A 173 -13.27 -25.99 6.89
C TYR A 173 -11.94 -26.10 7.65
N GLN A 174 -11.46 -25.00 8.22
CA GLN A 174 -10.15 -24.94 8.86
C GLN A 174 -10.23 -25.10 10.37
N GLN A 175 -11.28 -24.58 11.01
CA GLN A 175 -11.39 -24.50 12.46
C GLN A 175 -12.66 -25.19 12.96
N LEU A 176 -12.53 -25.97 14.03
CA LEU A 176 -13.65 -26.45 14.84
C LEU A 176 -13.46 -25.96 16.27
N ARG A 177 -14.48 -25.27 16.79
CA ARG A 177 -14.47 -24.64 18.10
C ARG A 177 -15.52 -25.25 19.00
N MET A 178 -15.14 -25.56 20.23
CA MET A 178 -16.00 -26.13 21.27
C MET A 178 -16.09 -25.13 22.41
N PHE A 179 -17.30 -24.74 22.80
CA PHE A 179 -17.53 -23.78 23.87
C PHE A 179 -17.93 -24.50 25.16
N PHE A 180 -17.27 -24.14 26.25
CA PHE A 180 -17.54 -24.65 27.58
C PHE A 180 -18.03 -23.53 28.50
N ASP A 181 -18.88 -23.86 29.47
CA ASP A 181 -19.42 -22.90 30.45
C ASP A 181 -18.35 -22.32 31.41
N ARG A 182 -17.20 -22.99 31.52
CA ARG A 182 -16.01 -22.60 32.30
C ARG A 182 -14.76 -23.24 31.68
N ASP A 183 -13.59 -23.01 32.29
CA ASP A 183 -12.35 -23.61 31.81
C ASP A 183 -12.37 -25.13 31.87
N PRO A 184 -12.13 -25.83 30.75
CA PRO A 184 -11.91 -27.27 30.77
C PRO A 184 -10.55 -27.60 31.40
N PRO A 185 -10.37 -28.78 32.00
CA PRO A 185 -9.09 -29.18 32.58
C PRO A 185 -7.96 -29.23 31.55
N ASP A 186 -6.73 -29.16 32.04
CA ASP A 186 -5.55 -29.07 31.18
C ASP A 186 -5.32 -30.33 30.33
N ASP A 187 -5.78 -31.50 30.80
CA ASP A 187 -5.67 -32.80 30.15
C ASP A 187 -6.84 -33.15 29.20
N LEU A 188 -7.61 -32.13 28.77
CA LEU A 188 -8.64 -32.30 27.73
C LEU A 188 -8.00 -32.84 26.44
N VAL A 189 -8.61 -33.88 25.88
CA VAL A 189 -8.28 -34.44 24.57
C VAL A 189 -9.53 -34.44 23.70
N VAL A 190 -9.40 -33.94 22.48
CA VAL A 190 -10.44 -34.00 21.44
C VAL A 190 -10.05 -35.07 20.44
N GLU A 191 -10.90 -36.04 20.19
CA GLU A 191 -10.75 -37.07 19.18
C GLU A 191 -11.74 -36.79 18.05
N ALA A 192 -11.24 -36.50 16.85
CA ALA A 192 -12.05 -36.24 15.67
C ALA A 192 -12.10 -37.47 14.77
N GLN A 193 -13.31 -37.90 14.39
CA GLN A 193 -13.55 -39.10 13.58
C GLN A 193 -14.06 -38.72 12.19
N PHE A 194 -13.54 -39.36 11.15
CA PHE A 194 -13.76 -38.98 9.75
C PHE A 194 -14.45 -40.09 8.94
N ALA A 195 -15.02 -39.73 7.79
CA ALA A 195 -15.80 -40.62 6.94
C ALA A 195 -15.00 -41.80 6.36
N ASP A 196 -13.68 -41.69 6.28
CA ASP A 196 -12.77 -42.79 5.90
C ASP A 196 -12.46 -43.75 7.05
N GLY A 197 -13.05 -43.53 8.23
CA GLY A 197 -12.84 -44.33 9.44
C GLY A 197 -11.60 -43.93 10.24
N ALA A 198 -10.82 -42.95 9.81
CA ALA A 198 -9.69 -42.45 10.57
C ALA A 198 -10.14 -41.63 11.78
N ALA A 199 -9.36 -41.71 12.87
CA ALA A 199 -9.54 -40.89 14.07
C ALA A 199 -8.22 -40.21 14.44
N TYR A 200 -8.30 -38.92 14.77
CA TYR A 200 -7.13 -38.11 15.10
C TYR A 200 -7.31 -37.49 16.48
N LEU A 201 -6.25 -37.56 17.29
CA LEU A 201 -6.23 -37.05 18.65
C LEU A 201 -5.59 -35.65 18.68
N PHE A 202 -6.29 -34.72 19.30
CA PHE A 202 -5.87 -33.36 19.54
C PHE A 202 -5.75 -33.15 21.05
N PRO A 203 -4.57 -33.44 21.64
CA PRO A 203 -4.29 -33.11 23.03
C PRO A 203 -4.05 -31.60 23.19
N ARG A 204 -3.83 -31.16 24.44
CA ARG A 204 -3.62 -29.75 24.82
C ARG A 204 -2.65 -29.02 23.88
N GLU A 205 -1.54 -29.67 23.53
CA GLU A 205 -0.44 -29.12 22.73
C GLU A 205 -0.86 -28.77 21.30
N THR A 206 -2.00 -29.31 20.84
CA THR A 206 -2.54 -29.11 19.49
C THR A 206 -3.92 -28.42 19.50
N THR A 207 -4.30 -27.84 20.64
CA THR A 207 -5.56 -27.11 20.81
C THR A 207 -5.28 -25.67 21.23
N ALA A 208 -6.07 -24.72 20.73
CA ALA A 208 -6.02 -23.33 21.16
C ALA A 208 -7.16 -23.06 22.15
N ARG A 209 -6.84 -22.52 23.32
CA ARG A 209 -7.81 -22.18 24.35
C ARG A 209 -7.99 -20.67 24.41
N PHE A 210 -9.24 -20.22 24.41
CA PHE A 210 -9.56 -18.81 24.51
C PHE A 210 -10.69 -18.60 25.50
N ARG A 211 -10.51 -17.69 26.46
CA ARG A 211 -11.55 -17.31 27.41
C ARG A 211 -12.21 -16.02 26.94
N MET A 212 -13.51 -16.08 26.67
CA MET A 212 -14.26 -14.88 26.26
C MET A 212 -14.39 -13.93 27.44
N SER A 213 -14.08 -12.65 27.30
CA SER A 213 -14.14 -11.69 28.42
C SER A 213 -14.95 -10.42 28.12
N ALA A 214 -15.67 -10.38 27.00
CA ALA A 214 -16.47 -9.25 26.55
C ALA A 214 -17.44 -8.73 27.65
N GLY A 215 -16.98 -7.75 28.43
CA GLY A 215 -17.73 -7.10 29.52
C GLY A 215 -18.09 -7.97 30.73
N LYS A 216 -17.57 -9.20 30.87
CA LYS A 216 -17.89 -10.11 31.98
C LYS A 216 -16.68 -10.40 32.88
N PRO A 217 -16.88 -10.67 34.19
CA PRO A 217 -15.81 -11.07 35.09
C PRO A 217 -15.11 -12.36 34.61
N PRO A 218 -13.76 -12.46 34.70
CA PRO A 218 -12.97 -13.56 34.12
C PRO A 218 -13.30 -14.99 34.60
N ALA A 219 -14.08 -15.13 35.68
CA ALA A 219 -14.40 -16.41 36.31
C ALA A 219 -15.76 -17.00 35.85
N ALA A 220 -16.59 -16.22 35.15
CA ALA A 220 -17.95 -16.61 34.75
C ALA A 220 -18.14 -16.65 33.23
N ALA A 221 -17.03 -16.71 32.49
CA ALA A 221 -16.99 -16.44 31.08
C ALA A 221 -16.66 -17.74 30.32
N PRO A 222 -17.39 -18.06 29.23
CA PRO A 222 -17.20 -19.32 28.53
C PRO A 222 -15.79 -19.42 27.94
N THR A 223 -15.23 -20.62 28.00
CA THR A 223 -13.93 -20.93 27.43
C THR A 223 -14.14 -21.75 26.17
N SER A 224 -13.57 -21.28 25.07
CA SER A 224 -13.55 -22.02 23.81
C SER A 224 -12.25 -22.81 23.67
N VAL A 225 -12.35 -24.02 23.13
CA VAL A 225 -11.22 -24.86 22.69
C VAL A 225 -11.34 -25.03 21.19
N THR A 226 -10.30 -24.67 20.44
CA THR A 226 -10.27 -24.73 18.97
C THR A 226 -9.26 -25.78 18.53
N ILE A 227 -9.66 -26.63 17.58
CA ILE A 227 -8.76 -27.49 16.80
C ILE A 227 -8.72 -26.98 15.36
N ILE A 228 -7.56 -27.08 14.72
CA ILE A 228 -7.36 -26.77 13.31
C ILE A 228 -7.17 -28.10 12.59
N LEU A 229 -7.92 -28.31 11.50
CA LEU A 229 -7.93 -29.58 10.79
C LEU A 229 -7.12 -29.52 9.50
N ASN A 230 -7.39 -28.56 8.62
CA ASN A 230 -6.86 -28.57 7.25
C ASN A 230 -5.70 -27.58 7.01
N GLU A 231 -5.16 -26.97 8.06
CA GLU A 231 -3.98 -26.09 8.02
C GLU A 231 -2.88 -26.56 8.98
N PRO A 232 -1.59 -26.30 8.66
CA PRO A 232 -0.50 -26.52 9.59
C PRO A 232 -0.73 -25.75 10.89
N TRP A 233 -0.65 -26.44 12.03
CA TRP A 233 -0.80 -25.83 13.34
C TRP A 233 0.39 -24.86 13.60
N PRO A 234 0.15 -23.58 13.93
CA PRO A 234 1.22 -22.59 14.06
C PRO A 234 2.16 -22.85 15.26
N VAL A 235 1.75 -23.70 16.21
CA VAL A 235 2.52 -24.00 17.44
C VAL A 235 2.44 -25.49 17.81
N GLY A 236 3.08 -26.38 17.04
CA GLY A 236 3.10 -27.83 17.34
C GLY A 236 3.13 -28.72 16.11
N VAL A 237 3.15 -30.04 16.33
CA VAL A 237 3.16 -31.05 15.24
C VAL A 237 1.73 -31.45 14.94
N MET A 238 1.30 -31.28 13.68
CA MET A 238 0.01 -31.80 13.21
C MET A 238 -0.04 -33.33 13.32
N PRO A 239 -1.22 -33.93 13.50
CA PRO A 239 -1.38 -35.35 13.24
C PRO A 239 -0.94 -35.63 11.79
N GLY A 240 -0.10 -36.64 11.55
CA GLY A 240 0.71 -36.83 10.32
C GLY A 240 -0.03 -37.11 9.01
N ARG A 241 -1.00 -36.27 8.63
CA ARG A 241 -1.70 -36.27 7.35
C ARG A 241 -1.83 -34.83 6.84
N ASP A 242 -1.38 -34.62 5.60
CA ASP A 242 -1.68 -33.39 4.87
C ASP A 242 -3.15 -33.42 4.43
N GLY A 243 -3.86 -32.30 4.63
CA GLY A 243 -5.26 -32.17 4.21
C GLY A 243 -5.46 -32.29 2.69
N PRO A 244 -6.72 -32.30 2.20
CA PRO A 244 -7.95 -32.16 2.98
C PRO A 244 -8.33 -33.44 3.74
N PHE A 245 -8.80 -33.27 4.97
CA PHE A 245 -9.47 -34.31 5.74
C PHE A 245 -10.82 -34.64 5.08
N PRO A 246 -11.29 -35.91 5.14
CA PRO A 246 -12.64 -36.26 4.73
C PRO A 246 -13.69 -35.57 5.61
N GLU A 247 -14.97 -35.78 5.29
CA GLU A 247 -16.07 -35.30 6.14
C GLU A 247 -15.90 -35.80 7.59
N LEU A 248 -16.06 -34.88 8.56
CA LEU A 248 -16.05 -35.22 9.98
C LEU A 248 -17.39 -35.86 10.36
N THR A 249 -17.32 -37.06 10.90
CA THR A 249 -18.49 -37.87 11.25
C THR A 249 -18.73 -37.98 12.75
N GLY A 250 -17.77 -37.61 13.59
CA GLY A 250 -17.97 -37.63 15.04
C GLY A 250 -16.87 -36.94 15.84
N LEU A 251 -17.18 -36.62 17.10
CA LEU A 251 -16.25 -36.08 18.08
C LEU A 251 -16.33 -36.85 19.40
N ARG A 252 -15.17 -37.13 20.00
CA ARG A 252 -15.06 -37.56 21.40
C ARG A 252 -14.22 -36.57 22.18
N ILE A 253 -14.79 -35.98 23.23
CA ILE A 253 -14.15 -34.96 24.05
C ILE A 253 -14.02 -35.51 25.46
N LYS A 254 -12.79 -35.75 25.94
CA LYS A 254 -12.53 -36.42 27.24
C LYS A 254 -11.46 -35.70 28.05
N SER A 255 -11.53 -35.84 29.36
CA SER A 255 -10.49 -35.36 30.29
C SER A 255 -10.36 -36.39 31.42
N GLY A 256 -9.18 -36.99 31.55
CA GLY A 256 -8.93 -38.06 32.53
C GLY A 256 -9.12 -37.59 33.98
N SER A 257 -8.78 -36.33 34.25
CA SER A 257 -8.91 -35.68 35.55
C SER A 257 -10.35 -35.47 36.01
N CYS A 258 -11.34 -35.53 35.10
CA CYS A 258 -12.75 -35.35 35.45
C CYS A 258 -13.42 -36.57 36.11
N GLY A 259 -12.77 -37.74 36.18
CA GLY A 259 -13.39 -38.95 36.75
C GLY A 259 -14.75 -39.26 36.13
N ALA A 260 -15.79 -39.48 36.95
CA ALA A 260 -17.15 -39.72 36.45
C ALA A 260 -17.83 -38.47 35.83
N SER A 261 -17.50 -37.27 36.33
CA SER A 261 -17.93 -35.98 35.80
C SER A 261 -17.17 -34.86 36.52
N CYS A 262 -16.85 -33.78 35.82
CA CYS A 262 -16.42 -32.52 36.44
C CYS A 262 -17.49 -31.43 36.24
N ALA A 263 -17.29 -30.27 36.86
CA ALA A 263 -18.26 -29.17 36.80
C ALA A 263 -18.28 -28.44 35.45
N VAL A 264 -17.54 -28.91 34.44
CA VAL A 264 -17.40 -28.26 33.13
C VAL A 264 -18.39 -28.89 32.14
N ASN A 265 -19.14 -28.05 31.43
CA ASN A 265 -20.12 -28.50 30.44
C ASN A 265 -19.79 -27.96 29.06
N LEU A 266 -19.90 -28.80 28.03
CA LEU A 266 -19.93 -28.36 26.63
C LEU A 266 -21.29 -27.73 26.35
N VAL A 267 -21.32 -26.51 25.81
CA VAL A 267 -22.56 -25.75 25.56
C VAL A 267 -22.81 -25.47 24.07
N ALA A 268 -21.76 -25.46 23.24
CA ALA A 268 -21.90 -25.25 21.81
C ALA A 268 -20.70 -25.81 21.04
N ILE A 269 -20.90 -26.06 19.75
CA ILE A 269 -19.83 -26.29 18.77
C ILE A 269 -20.00 -25.34 17.60
N GLU A 270 -18.89 -24.92 17.01
CA GLU A 270 -18.87 -23.98 15.89
C GLU A 270 -17.83 -24.37 14.86
N ARG A 271 -18.14 -24.08 13.60
CA ARG A 271 -17.23 -24.21 12.47
C ARG A 271 -16.99 -22.87 11.80
N ASP A 272 -15.73 -22.63 11.46
CA ASP A 272 -15.24 -21.39 10.87
C ASP A 272 -13.95 -21.67 10.05
N ASN A 273 -13.59 -20.76 9.15
CA ASN A 273 -12.33 -20.74 8.40
C ASN A 273 -11.34 -19.70 8.86
N PHE A 274 -11.77 -18.74 9.67
CA PHE A 274 -10.93 -17.62 10.04
C PHE A 274 -10.97 -17.34 11.53
N SER A 275 -9.84 -16.88 12.08
CA SER A 275 -9.79 -16.34 13.43
C SER A 275 -8.53 -15.52 13.61
N ARG A 276 -8.35 -14.98 14.83
CA ARG A 276 -7.09 -14.37 15.24
C ARG A 276 -5.85 -15.23 14.92
N TRP A 277 -5.97 -16.56 15.00
CA TRP A 277 -4.86 -17.48 14.74
C TRP A 277 -4.41 -17.45 13.28
N SER A 278 -5.33 -17.26 12.33
CA SER A 278 -5.03 -17.09 10.92
C SER A 278 -4.14 -15.87 10.71
N VAL A 279 -4.50 -14.74 11.34
CA VAL A 279 -3.72 -13.50 11.28
C VAL A 279 -2.35 -13.67 11.94
N LEU A 280 -2.29 -14.26 13.14
CA LEU A 280 -1.02 -14.50 13.84
C LEU A 280 -0.07 -15.41 13.07
N ALA A 281 -0.58 -16.45 12.40
CA ALA A 281 0.24 -17.38 11.64
C ALA A 281 0.95 -16.72 10.44
N GLN A 282 0.36 -15.67 9.87
CA GLN A 282 0.88 -14.99 8.68
C GLN A 282 1.59 -13.69 9.00
N LYS A 283 1.33 -13.09 10.17
CA LYS A 283 1.90 -11.81 10.61
C LYS A 283 3.41 -11.75 10.44
N ASP A 284 4.14 -12.76 10.93
CA ASP A 284 5.61 -12.74 10.90
C ASP A 284 6.15 -12.79 9.47
N THR A 285 5.47 -13.49 8.56
CA THR A 285 5.83 -13.48 7.14
C THR A 285 5.48 -12.15 6.49
N LEU A 286 4.33 -11.54 6.79
CA LEU A 286 3.99 -10.21 6.30
C LEU A 286 5.00 -9.15 6.78
N ASP A 287 5.43 -9.22 8.05
CA ASP A 287 6.49 -8.39 8.61
C ASP A 287 7.84 -8.62 7.91
N LEU A 288 8.18 -9.87 7.60
CA LEU A 288 9.41 -10.21 6.87
C LEU A 288 9.41 -9.65 5.44
N LEU A 289 8.24 -9.61 4.80
CA LEU A 289 8.02 -9.11 3.43
C LEU A 289 7.81 -7.59 3.37
N ASP A 290 7.81 -6.92 4.52
CA ASP A 290 7.45 -5.51 4.72
C ASP A 290 6.11 -5.12 4.05
N ILE A 291 5.09 -5.94 4.27
CA ILE A 291 3.71 -5.68 3.84
C ILE A 291 2.95 -5.03 4.99
N ARG A 292 2.90 -3.68 4.96
CA ARG A 292 2.36 -2.83 6.02
C ARG A 292 1.37 -1.77 5.48
N PRO A 293 0.15 -2.14 5.06
CA PRO A 293 -0.83 -1.14 4.61
C PRO A 293 -1.24 -0.20 5.75
N SER A 294 -1.66 1.02 5.40
CA SER A 294 -2.42 1.86 6.34
C SER A 294 -3.92 1.62 6.30
N SER A 295 -4.41 0.94 5.25
CA SER A 295 -5.83 0.77 4.99
C SER A 295 -6.23 -0.71 4.88
N PHE A 296 -7.28 -1.07 5.61
CA PHE A 296 -7.90 -2.38 5.57
C PHE A 296 -9.27 -2.30 4.91
N THR A 297 -9.53 -3.16 3.94
CA THR A 297 -10.86 -3.33 3.35
C THR A 297 -11.42 -4.70 3.69
N SER A 298 -12.70 -4.73 4.06
CA SER A 298 -13.47 -5.95 4.28
C SER A 298 -14.96 -5.62 4.21
N HIS A 299 -15.71 -6.40 3.44
CA HIS A 299 -17.17 -6.37 3.42
C HIS A 299 -17.77 -7.77 3.63
N GLY A 300 -16.96 -8.72 4.12
CA GLY A 300 -17.40 -10.09 4.40
C GLY A 300 -17.69 -10.95 3.18
N GLY A 301 -17.34 -10.51 1.98
CA GLY A 301 -17.56 -11.26 0.74
C GLY A 301 -18.97 -11.80 0.59
N LEU A 302 -19.07 -13.13 0.46
CA LEU A 302 -20.34 -13.86 0.25
C LEU A 302 -21.31 -13.74 1.44
N SER A 303 -20.81 -13.54 2.65
CA SER A 303 -21.67 -13.31 3.82
C SER A 303 -22.25 -11.88 3.84
N TYR A 304 -21.66 -10.94 3.11
CA TYR A 304 -21.89 -9.50 3.20
C TYR A 304 -21.71 -8.94 4.62
N HIS A 305 -20.93 -9.62 5.45
CA HIS A 305 -20.70 -9.25 6.84
C HIS A 305 -19.23 -8.86 7.08
N PRO A 306 -18.90 -7.55 7.20
CA PRO A 306 -17.52 -7.12 7.38
C PRO A 306 -16.94 -7.68 8.69
N SER A 307 -15.63 -7.92 8.73
CA SER A 307 -14.93 -8.32 9.95
C SER A 307 -15.01 -7.24 11.04
N PHE A 308 -15.19 -5.98 10.64
CA PHE A 308 -15.46 -4.83 11.48
C PHE A 308 -16.92 -4.36 11.31
N GLU A 309 -17.77 -4.53 12.33
CA GLU A 309 -19.17 -4.08 12.32
C GLU A 309 -19.30 -2.56 12.43
N GLY A 310 -19.95 -1.92 11.45
CA GLY A 310 -20.34 -0.51 11.57
C GLY A 310 -21.32 -0.27 12.73
N PRO A 311 -21.55 0.99 13.13
CA PRO A 311 -22.59 1.31 14.13
C PRO A 311 -23.97 0.92 13.61
N GLY A 312 -24.82 0.34 14.45
CA GLY A 312 -26.17 -0.13 14.09
C GLY A 312 -26.32 -1.66 14.06
N PRO A 313 -27.55 -2.21 14.14
CA PRO A 313 -27.78 -3.65 14.06
C PRO A 313 -27.68 -4.13 12.59
N HIS A 314 -26.46 -4.28 12.07
CA HIS A 314 -26.18 -4.80 10.72
C HIS A 314 -26.33 -6.33 10.60
N TYR A 315 -27.05 -6.90 11.54
CA TYR A 315 -27.30 -8.33 11.67
C TYR A 315 -28.29 -8.78 10.58
N LYS A 316 -27.79 -9.54 9.60
CA LYS A 316 -28.68 -10.40 8.80
C LYS A 316 -29.20 -11.52 9.72
N PRO A 317 -30.48 -11.89 9.62
CA PRO A 317 -31.09 -12.88 10.51
C PRO A 317 -30.34 -14.22 10.45
N ASP A 318 -30.13 -14.86 11.60
CA ASP A 318 -29.72 -16.27 11.72
C ASP A 318 -30.50 -17.10 10.67
N TYR A 319 -29.85 -17.58 9.61
CA TYR A 319 -30.47 -18.61 8.79
C TYR A 319 -30.51 -19.87 9.62
N LYS A 320 -31.71 -20.24 10.08
CA LYS A 320 -31.94 -21.47 10.83
C LYS A 320 -31.85 -22.65 9.87
N LEU A 321 -30.74 -23.39 9.94
CA LEU A 321 -30.59 -24.67 9.27
C LEU A 321 -31.07 -25.80 10.20
N GLY A 322 -32.33 -25.72 10.63
CA GLY A 322 -32.94 -26.62 11.63
C GLY A 322 -33.21 -25.96 12.99
N ALA A 323 -33.51 -26.76 14.02
CA ALA A 323 -33.89 -26.26 15.35
C ALA A 323 -32.71 -25.68 16.15
N ASP A 324 -31.51 -26.27 16.00
CA ASP A 324 -30.38 -26.02 16.92
C ASP A 324 -29.13 -25.44 16.23
N VAL A 325 -29.16 -25.23 14.91
CA VAL A 325 -28.04 -24.70 14.12
C VAL A 325 -28.35 -23.32 13.57
N ARG A 326 -27.42 -22.39 13.78
CA ARG A 326 -27.51 -21.01 13.32
C ARG A 326 -26.32 -20.70 12.43
N GLN A 327 -26.61 -20.05 11.31
CA GLN A 327 -25.59 -19.31 10.57
C GLN A 327 -25.40 -17.96 11.24
N GLU A 328 -24.29 -17.78 11.95
CA GLU A 328 -23.91 -16.51 12.55
C GLU A 328 -23.01 -15.73 11.58
N SER A 329 -23.17 -14.42 11.57
CA SER A 329 -22.30 -13.49 10.86
C SER A 329 -22.10 -12.31 11.80
N MET A 330 -20.93 -12.29 12.45
CA MET A 330 -20.56 -11.29 13.44
C MET A 330 -19.14 -10.78 13.17
N GLY A 331 -18.95 -9.47 13.21
CA GLY A 331 -17.68 -8.81 12.95
C GLY A 331 -16.90 -8.71 14.25
N LEU A 332 -16.08 -9.72 14.50
CA LEU A 332 -15.36 -9.88 15.76
C LEU A 332 -14.01 -9.16 15.80
N ALA A 333 -13.52 -8.60 14.68
CA ALA A 333 -12.17 -8.06 14.55
C ALA A 333 -11.85 -6.96 15.58
N GLY A 334 -12.84 -6.07 15.82
CA GLY A 334 -12.76 -4.97 16.79
C GLY A 334 -13.29 -5.30 18.19
N ALA A 335 -13.90 -6.47 18.40
CA ALA A 335 -14.57 -6.82 19.65
C ALA A 335 -13.59 -7.43 20.67
N SER A 336 -12.98 -6.59 21.51
CA SER A 336 -12.01 -7.02 22.54
C SER A 336 -12.58 -8.11 23.45
N GLY A 337 -11.78 -9.13 23.76
CA GLY A 337 -12.20 -10.26 24.58
C GLY A 337 -13.00 -11.34 23.83
N THR A 338 -13.02 -11.31 22.49
CA THR A 338 -13.57 -12.39 21.64
C THR A 338 -12.48 -13.16 20.92
N HIS A 339 -12.77 -14.38 20.47
CA HIS A 339 -11.81 -15.25 19.78
C HIS A 339 -11.43 -14.72 18.38
N GLY A 340 -12.25 -13.83 17.82
CA GLY A 340 -12.04 -13.17 16.53
C GLY A 340 -11.44 -11.77 16.65
N TYR A 341 -11.04 -11.33 17.85
CA TYR A 341 -10.37 -10.03 18.03
C TYR A 341 -8.97 -10.06 17.41
N TYR A 342 -8.68 -9.20 16.45
CA TYR A 342 -7.33 -9.01 15.88
C TYR A 342 -6.98 -7.55 15.54
N ALA A 343 -7.81 -6.60 15.97
CA ALA A 343 -7.54 -5.17 15.85
C ALA A 343 -6.19 -4.73 16.45
N ASP A 344 -5.77 -5.29 17.57
CA ASP A 344 -4.45 -5.03 18.16
C ASP A 344 -3.29 -5.48 17.24
N ILE A 345 -3.48 -6.55 16.46
CA ILE A 345 -2.49 -7.01 15.49
C ILE A 345 -2.43 -6.05 14.29
N LEU A 346 -3.58 -5.60 13.79
CA LEU A 346 -3.62 -4.60 12.72
C LEU A 346 -2.93 -3.30 13.16
N LYS A 347 -3.13 -2.83 14.39
CA LYS A 347 -2.39 -1.66 14.92
C LYS A 347 -0.89 -1.89 14.91
N GLN A 348 -0.42 -3.07 15.35
CA GLN A 348 1.01 -3.41 15.29
C GLN A 348 1.57 -3.42 13.86
N MET A 349 0.73 -3.70 12.86
CA MET A 349 1.10 -3.69 11.44
C MET A 349 0.99 -2.31 10.79
N GLY A 350 0.53 -1.29 11.53
CA GLY A 350 0.47 0.10 11.08
C GLY A 350 -0.82 0.50 10.35
N TYR A 351 -1.89 -0.28 10.49
CA TYR A 351 -3.20 0.10 9.95
C TYR A 351 -3.78 1.28 10.73
N ARG A 352 -4.29 2.27 9.99
CA ARG A 352 -4.91 3.49 10.52
C ARG A 352 -6.37 3.61 10.16
N SER A 353 -6.74 3.09 8.99
CA SER A 353 -8.11 3.13 8.48
C SER A 353 -8.64 1.73 8.24
N VAL A 354 -9.89 1.50 8.62
CA VAL A 354 -10.61 0.26 8.33
C VAL A 354 -11.91 0.57 7.61
N THR A 355 -12.29 -0.32 6.72
CA THR A 355 -13.56 -0.25 6.02
C THR A 355 -14.57 -1.14 6.72
N SER A 356 -15.79 -0.63 6.87
CA SER A 356 -16.99 -1.46 7.05
C SER A 356 -17.79 -1.47 5.75
N ILE A 357 -18.64 -2.47 5.54
CA ILE A 357 -19.52 -2.49 4.37
C ILE A 357 -20.42 -1.23 4.35
N TRP A 358 -20.99 -0.87 5.51
CA TRP A 358 -21.76 0.34 5.77
C TRP A 358 -20.87 1.47 6.28
N ASN A 359 -21.18 2.73 5.97
CA ASN A 359 -20.48 3.85 6.57
C ASN A 359 -20.91 4.08 8.02
N GLY A 360 -20.12 4.85 8.77
CA GLY A 360 -20.33 5.13 10.19
C GLY A 360 -21.63 5.87 10.55
N ASP A 361 -22.42 6.29 9.58
CA ASP A 361 -23.75 6.89 9.74
C ASP A 361 -24.89 5.92 9.37
N GLU A 362 -24.60 4.62 9.30
CA GLU A 362 -25.51 3.54 8.89
C GLU A 362 -25.97 3.63 7.42
N SER A 363 -25.44 4.58 6.62
CA SER A 363 -25.72 4.62 5.20
C SER A 363 -24.87 3.57 4.46
N GLU A 364 -25.49 2.82 3.54
CA GLU A 364 -24.76 1.91 2.62
C GLU A 364 -23.61 2.62 1.91
N THR A 365 -23.77 3.92 1.69
CA THR A 365 -23.00 4.65 0.69
C THR A 365 -22.90 6.13 1.04
N TRP A 366 -21.69 6.70 1.01
CA TRP A 366 -21.61 8.12 0.67
C TRP A 366 -22.01 8.23 -0.79
N SER A 367 -23.15 8.85 -1.01
CA SER A 367 -23.61 9.12 -2.35
C SER A 367 -22.68 10.14 -3.00
N PHE A 368 -22.33 9.90 -4.27
CA PHE A 368 -21.46 10.79 -5.05
C PHE A 368 -21.82 12.29 -4.97
N HIS A 369 -23.07 12.67 -4.66
CA HIS A 369 -23.52 14.06 -4.61
C HIS A 369 -23.32 14.79 -3.26
N ARG A 370 -23.00 14.09 -2.15
CA ARG A 370 -23.03 14.68 -0.79
C ARG A 370 -21.68 15.19 -0.26
N GLY A 371 -20.62 15.14 -1.07
CA GLY A 371 -19.25 15.39 -0.60
C GLY A 371 -18.73 14.29 0.33
N ILE A 372 -17.46 14.37 0.75
CA ILE A 372 -16.87 13.39 1.68
C ILE A 372 -17.22 13.77 3.12
N ALA A 373 -17.66 12.77 3.89
CA ALA A 373 -17.90 12.86 5.33
C ALA A 373 -16.76 13.48 6.11
N PRO A 374 -16.99 14.09 7.28
CA PRO A 374 -15.96 14.26 8.29
C PRO A 374 -15.30 12.91 8.66
N LEU A 375 -14.06 12.94 9.16
CA LEU A 375 -13.43 11.75 9.72
C LEU A 375 -14.25 11.24 10.91
N ALA A 376 -14.43 9.93 10.99
CA ALA A 376 -15.14 9.27 12.08
C ALA A 376 -14.31 8.11 12.63
N SER A 377 -14.36 7.89 13.94
CA SER A 377 -13.82 6.70 14.59
C SER A 377 -14.96 5.90 15.18
N VAL A 378 -15.52 5.00 14.37
CA VAL A 378 -16.54 4.04 14.83
C VAL A 378 -15.92 2.78 15.42
N PHE A 379 -14.60 2.62 15.24
CA PHE A 379 -13.81 1.49 15.72
C PHE A 379 -12.72 1.99 16.67
N PRO A 380 -12.62 1.48 17.91
CA PRO A 380 -11.61 1.94 18.86
C PRO A 380 -10.18 1.92 18.29
N GLY A 381 -9.65 3.12 18.05
CA GLY A 381 -8.33 3.39 17.51
C GLY A 381 -8.11 3.09 16.03
N PHE A 382 -9.17 3.16 15.24
CA PHE A 382 -9.08 3.31 13.79
C PHE A 382 -10.02 4.40 13.30
N TYR A 383 -9.67 5.00 12.18
CA TYR A 383 -10.61 5.80 11.40
C TYR A 383 -11.43 4.92 10.46
N ALA A 384 -12.69 5.29 10.25
CA ALA A 384 -13.51 4.69 9.20
C ALA A 384 -13.07 5.21 7.83
N LEU A 385 -12.77 4.30 6.91
CA LEU A 385 -12.46 4.65 5.53
C LEU A 385 -13.73 5.16 4.83
N ALA A 386 -13.79 6.46 4.52
CA ALA A 386 -14.92 7.04 3.81
C ALA A 386 -14.87 6.67 2.32
N LYS A 387 -15.97 6.10 1.80
CA LYS A 387 -16.10 5.61 0.41
C LYS A 387 -17.24 6.29 -0.31
N SER A 388 -17.01 6.72 -1.55
CA SER A 388 -18.03 7.14 -2.49
C SER A 388 -18.55 5.95 -3.28
N HIS A 389 -19.87 5.87 -3.45
CA HIS A 389 -20.50 4.92 -4.33
C HIS A 389 -21.51 5.62 -5.25
N VAL A 390 -21.69 5.03 -6.42
CA VAL A 390 -22.78 5.37 -7.32
C VAL A 390 -23.42 4.06 -7.75
N ASN A 391 -24.72 3.96 -7.51
CA ASN A 391 -25.52 2.86 -8.01
C ASN A 391 -26.05 3.27 -9.39
N PHE A 392 -25.54 2.63 -10.45
CA PHE A 392 -25.99 2.87 -11.81
C PHE A 392 -27.30 2.11 -12.15
N GLY A 393 -27.99 1.58 -11.15
CA GLY A 393 -29.37 1.07 -11.22
C GLY A 393 -29.52 -0.31 -10.61
N GLU A 394 -30.68 -0.52 -9.98
CA GLU A 394 -31.08 -1.82 -9.44
C GLU A 394 -31.28 -2.89 -10.52
N ALA A 395 -31.30 -4.15 -10.07
CA ALA A 395 -31.49 -5.36 -10.88
C ALA A 395 -32.84 -5.43 -11.63
N ASP A 396 -33.81 -4.59 -11.32
CA ASP A 396 -35.18 -4.64 -11.86
C ASP A 396 -35.61 -3.37 -12.62
N GLN A 397 -34.73 -2.36 -12.74
CA GLN A 397 -35.07 -1.05 -13.31
C GLN A 397 -34.48 -0.77 -14.70
N PRO A 398 -35.23 -0.13 -15.62
CA PRO A 398 -34.68 0.33 -16.90
C PRO A 398 -33.64 1.44 -16.69
N ILE A 399 -32.73 1.64 -17.67
CA ILE A 399 -31.65 2.63 -17.56
C ILE A 399 -32.15 4.07 -17.36
N ASP A 400 -33.31 4.43 -17.92
CA ASP A 400 -33.91 5.75 -17.75
C ASP A 400 -34.33 6.01 -16.29
N ALA A 401 -34.68 4.96 -15.55
CA ALA A 401 -34.95 5.08 -14.11
C ALA A 401 -33.66 5.41 -13.35
N SER A 402 -32.54 4.74 -13.66
CA SER A 402 -31.23 5.09 -13.09
C SER A 402 -30.87 6.55 -13.38
N LYS A 403 -31.08 7.01 -14.61
CA LYS A 403 -30.83 8.41 -14.98
C LYS A 403 -31.71 9.37 -14.19
N ALA A 404 -33.01 9.08 -14.04
CA ALA A 404 -33.91 9.90 -13.24
C ALA A 404 -33.48 9.98 -11.77
N VAL A 405 -32.97 8.88 -11.19
CA VAL A 405 -32.40 8.87 -9.84
C VAL A 405 -31.16 9.75 -9.76
N LEU A 406 -30.20 9.62 -10.69
CA LEU A 406 -29.00 10.46 -10.72
C LEU A 406 -29.35 11.96 -10.78
N VAL A 407 -30.29 12.36 -11.65
CA VAL A 407 -30.75 13.75 -11.79
C VAL A 407 -31.46 14.25 -10.55
N LYS A 408 -32.26 13.40 -9.90
CA LYS A 408 -32.93 13.73 -8.63
C LYS A 408 -31.91 14.00 -7.51
N LEU A 409 -30.82 13.23 -7.48
CA LEU A 409 -29.76 13.38 -6.48
C LEU A 409 -28.87 14.60 -6.77
N GLU A 410 -28.56 14.85 -8.04
CA GLU A 410 -27.73 15.95 -8.49
C GLU A 410 -28.25 16.50 -9.84
N PRO A 411 -28.99 17.63 -9.83
CA PRO A 411 -29.60 18.21 -11.02
C PRO A 411 -28.62 18.54 -12.16
N ARG A 412 -27.33 18.75 -11.85
CA ARG A 412 -26.29 18.98 -12.88
C ARG A 412 -26.09 17.78 -13.83
N LEU A 413 -26.62 16.61 -13.49
CA LEU A 413 -26.54 15.38 -14.30
C LEU A 413 -27.67 15.25 -15.33
N ALA A 414 -28.54 16.26 -15.51
CA ALA A 414 -29.67 16.20 -16.45
C ALA A 414 -29.26 15.77 -17.88
N ASP A 415 -28.09 16.25 -18.34
CA ASP A 415 -27.52 15.99 -19.66
C ASP A 415 -26.41 14.93 -19.66
N PHE A 416 -26.16 14.23 -18.54
CA PHE A 416 -25.18 13.15 -18.50
C PHE A 416 -25.66 11.94 -19.33
N ASP A 417 -24.78 11.42 -20.20
CA ASP A 417 -25.05 10.24 -21.03
C ASP A 417 -24.63 8.96 -20.31
N LEU A 418 -25.44 8.54 -19.34
CA LEU A 418 -25.20 7.30 -18.58
C LEU A 418 -25.03 6.07 -19.50
N LYS A 419 -25.77 6.01 -20.61
CA LYS A 419 -25.83 4.84 -21.50
C LYS A 419 -24.49 4.54 -22.17
N ALA A 420 -23.66 5.56 -22.41
CA ALA A 420 -22.34 5.39 -22.99
C ALA A 420 -21.36 4.61 -22.07
N TYR A 421 -21.59 4.62 -20.76
CA TYR A 421 -20.62 4.19 -19.76
C TYR A 421 -20.99 2.93 -18.99
N VAL A 422 -22.17 2.38 -19.22
CA VAL A 422 -22.65 1.19 -18.52
C VAL A 422 -23.04 0.09 -19.49
N CYS A 423 -22.87 -1.16 -19.04
CA CYS A 423 -23.35 -2.31 -19.80
C CYS A 423 -24.88 -2.23 -19.95
N THR A 424 -25.37 -2.34 -21.18
CA THR A 424 -26.80 -2.26 -21.52
C THR A 424 -27.41 -3.62 -21.87
N VAL A 425 -26.59 -4.67 -21.94
CA VAL A 425 -27.01 -6.02 -22.36
C VAL A 425 -27.78 -6.73 -21.26
N SER A 426 -27.38 -6.55 -20.00
CA SER A 426 -28.15 -7.05 -18.88
C SER A 426 -28.01 -6.11 -17.69
N ILE A 427 -28.96 -6.23 -16.78
CA ILE A 427 -28.96 -5.44 -15.57
C ILE A 427 -27.90 -5.91 -14.55
N TYR A 428 -27.58 -7.20 -14.61
CA TYR A 428 -26.54 -7.81 -13.79
C TYR A 428 -25.15 -7.31 -14.15
N CYS A 429 -24.82 -7.19 -15.46
CA CYS A 429 -23.53 -6.60 -15.84
C CYS A 429 -23.46 -5.11 -15.44
N ARG A 430 -24.57 -4.36 -15.48
CA ARG A 430 -24.59 -2.96 -15.06
C ARG A 430 -24.31 -2.77 -13.57
N SER A 431 -24.88 -3.62 -12.70
CA SER A 431 -24.72 -3.48 -11.25
C SER A 431 -23.49 -4.21 -10.70
N ALA A 432 -23.14 -5.36 -11.27
CA ALA A 432 -22.09 -6.23 -10.72
C ALA A 432 -20.74 -6.09 -11.42
N SER A 433 -20.68 -5.63 -12.69
CA SER A 433 -19.42 -5.40 -13.39
C SER A 433 -18.83 -4.02 -13.04
N GLN A 434 -18.49 -3.85 -11.77
CA GLN A 434 -17.98 -2.60 -11.23
C GLN A 434 -16.73 -2.11 -11.98
N GLY A 435 -15.83 -3.02 -12.35
CA GLY A 435 -14.64 -2.71 -13.15
C GLY A 435 -14.95 -2.13 -14.53
N ALA A 436 -16.01 -2.62 -15.20
CA ALA A 436 -16.48 -2.00 -16.45
C ALA A 436 -17.07 -0.62 -16.19
N THR A 437 -17.86 -0.46 -15.11
CA THR A 437 -18.52 0.81 -14.79
C THR A 437 -17.60 1.87 -14.17
N ALA A 438 -16.35 1.55 -13.82
CA ALA A 438 -15.37 2.51 -13.29
C ALA A 438 -15.19 3.72 -14.22
N GLY A 439 -15.28 3.51 -15.54
CA GLY A 439 -15.28 4.59 -16.52
C GLY A 439 -16.45 5.56 -16.34
N GLY A 440 -17.64 5.05 -16.02
CA GLY A 440 -18.81 5.86 -15.70
C GLY A 440 -18.67 6.64 -14.40
N GLN A 441 -17.97 6.09 -13.39
CA GLN A 441 -17.67 6.79 -12.14
C GLN A 441 -16.76 8.01 -12.40
N ILE A 442 -15.73 7.82 -13.23
CA ILE A 442 -14.84 8.90 -13.67
C ILE A 442 -15.61 9.94 -14.49
N ALA A 443 -16.34 9.50 -15.52
CA ALA A 443 -17.10 10.38 -16.39
C ALA A 443 -18.13 11.22 -15.62
N LEU A 444 -18.79 10.62 -14.63
CA LEU A 444 -19.71 11.34 -13.74
C LEU A 444 -18.98 12.43 -12.95
N GLY A 445 -17.87 12.10 -12.29
CA GLY A 445 -17.08 13.08 -11.54
C GLY A 445 -16.60 14.23 -12.42
N ARG A 446 -16.09 13.91 -13.60
CA ARG A 446 -15.64 14.88 -14.61
C ARG A 446 -16.78 15.75 -15.15
N HIS A 447 -17.96 15.19 -15.35
CA HIS A 447 -19.16 15.94 -15.75
C HIS A 447 -19.54 16.96 -14.69
N LEU A 448 -19.54 16.57 -13.41
CA LEU A 448 -19.82 17.49 -12.30
C LEU A 448 -18.79 18.62 -12.23
N ILE A 449 -17.50 18.31 -12.38
CA ILE A 449 -16.42 19.30 -12.45
C ILE A 449 -16.64 20.29 -13.61
N ALA A 450 -16.99 19.79 -14.79
CA ALA A 450 -17.28 20.63 -15.95
C ALA A 450 -18.50 21.55 -15.73
N LYS A 451 -19.43 21.16 -14.85
CA LYS A 451 -20.58 21.97 -14.40
C LYS A 451 -20.27 22.84 -13.18
N GLY A 452 -19.00 22.98 -12.80
CA GLY A 452 -18.53 23.86 -11.73
C GLY A 452 -18.64 23.29 -10.30
N ALA A 453 -18.86 21.98 -10.15
CA ALA A 453 -18.77 21.34 -8.84
C ALA A 453 -17.31 21.03 -8.48
N SER A 454 -16.93 21.20 -7.22
CA SER A 454 -15.73 20.57 -6.68
C SER A 454 -16.12 19.19 -6.18
N VAL A 455 -15.42 18.15 -6.65
CA VAL A 455 -15.67 16.77 -6.24
C VAL A 455 -14.48 16.23 -5.47
N GLN A 456 -14.77 15.43 -4.46
CA GLN A 456 -13.79 14.59 -3.80
C GLN A 456 -14.42 13.20 -3.79
N HIS A 457 -14.04 12.36 -4.76
CA HIS A 457 -14.57 11.01 -4.86
C HIS A 457 -13.51 10.00 -4.45
N HIS A 458 -13.84 9.20 -3.45
CA HIS A 458 -13.06 8.03 -3.09
C HIS A 458 -13.85 6.79 -3.51
N TRP A 459 -13.81 6.45 -4.79
CA TRP A 459 -14.63 5.39 -5.35
C TRP A 459 -14.22 4.05 -4.78
N TYR A 460 -15.20 3.31 -4.29
CA TYR A 460 -15.02 1.90 -4.01
C TYR A 460 -15.50 1.08 -5.21
N THR A 461 -14.66 0.17 -5.70
CA THR A 461 -14.93 -0.60 -6.93
C THR A 461 -14.23 -1.96 -6.89
N HIS A 462 -14.49 -2.80 -7.89
CA HIS A 462 -13.86 -4.12 -8.03
C HIS A 462 -13.34 -4.25 -9.47
N PHE A 463 -12.09 -3.89 -9.75
CA PHE A 463 -11.59 -3.84 -11.13
C PHE A 463 -11.69 -5.19 -11.86
N GLY A 464 -11.51 -6.31 -11.15
CA GLY A 464 -11.59 -7.67 -11.69
C GLY A 464 -12.96 -8.09 -12.22
N THR A 465 -14.05 -7.49 -11.72
CA THR A 465 -15.45 -7.87 -12.07
C THR A 465 -15.84 -7.56 -13.52
N VAL A 466 -14.92 -7.04 -14.33
CA VAL A 466 -15.12 -6.88 -15.78
C VAL A 466 -15.53 -8.19 -16.48
N TYR A 467 -15.18 -9.35 -15.93
CA TYR A 467 -15.59 -10.65 -16.47
C TYR A 467 -17.10 -10.89 -16.43
N LEU A 468 -17.84 -10.12 -15.63
CA LEU A 468 -19.30 -10.13 -15.56
C LEU A 468 -19.97 -9.35 -16.69
N ASP A 469 -19.21 -8.60 -17.48
CA ASP A 469 -19.69 -7.99 -18.71
C ASP A 469 -19.64 -9.03 -19.86
N PRO A 470 -20.79 -9.53 -20.34
CA PRO A 470 -20.81 -10.54 -21.40
C PRO A 470 -20.35 -10.00 -22.76
N THR A 471 -20.17 -8.69 -22.91
CA THR A 471 -19.75 -8.04 -24.16
C THR A 471 -18.26 -7.79 -24.24
N PHE A 472 -17.53 -8.07 -23.16
CA PHE A 472 -16.12 -7.77 -23.05
C PHE A 472 -15.34 -8.99 -22.55
N THR A 473 -14.11 -9.12 -23.03
CA THR A 473 -13.16 -10.13 -22.53
C THR A 473 -11.83 -9.44 -22.34
N ALA A 474 -11.34 -9.42 -21.10
CA ALA A 474 -10.07 -8.79 -20.78
C ALA A 474 -8.91 -9.50 -21.49
N THR A 475 -7.96 -8.70 -21.98
CA THR A 475 -6.66 -9.19 -22.49
C THR A 475 -5.52 -8.42 -21.81
N PRO A 476 -4.26 -8.87 -21.92
CA PRO A 476 -3.14 -8.11 -21.39
C PRO A 476 -3.04 -6.67 -21.92
N GLU A 477 -3.42 -6.44 -23.18
CA GLU A 477 -3.42 -5.13 -23.84
C GLU A 477 -4.64 -4.28 -23.47
N ALA A 478 -5.79 -4.92 -23.25
CA ALA A 478 -7.07 -4.29 -22.92
C ALA A 478 -7.64 -4.92 -21.63
N PRO A 479 -7.20 -4.47 -20.43
CA PRO A 479 -7.71 -4.99 -19.17
C PRO A 479 -9.13 -4.49 -18.82
N PHE A 480 -9.60 -3.42 -19.48
CA PHE A 480 -10.93 -2.83 -19.31
C PHE A 480 -11.60 -2.60 -20.68
N PRO A 481 -12.94 -2.38 -20.73
CA PRO A 481 -13.62 -1.97 -21.94
C PRO A 481 -13.04 -0.65 -22.47
N ALA A 482 -13.09 -0.45 -23.79
CA ALA A 482 -12.47 0.71 -24.44
C ALA A 482 -12.96 2.06 -23.88
N VAL A 483 -14.25 2.16 -23.53
CA VAL A 483 -14.80 3.38 -22.91
C VAL A 483 -14.18 3.66 -21.53
N THR A 484 -13.98 2.62 -20.72
CA THR A 484 -13.38 2.72 -19.40
C THR A 484 -11.91 3.11 -19.48
N MET A 485 -11.16 2.49 -20.40
CA MET A 485 -9.79 2.90 -20.71
C MET A 485 -9.75 4.38 -21.13
N GLN A 486 -10.62 4.80 -22.05
CA GLN A 486 -10.65 6.19 -22.48
C GLN A 486 -10.93 7.17 -21.33
N GLU A 487 -11.79 6.84 -20.38
CA GLU A 487 -12.04 7.71 -19.23
C GLU A 487 -10.87 7.77 -18.24
N PHE A 488 -10.11 6.69 -18.04
CA PHE A 488 -8.84 6.77 -17.31
C PHE A 488 -7.82 7.64 -18.03
N ARG A 489 -7.72 7.55 -19.36
CA ARG A 489 -6.87 8.45 -20.14
C ARG A 489 -7.31 9.91 -20.00
N ASN A 490 -8.61 10.16 -20.00
CA ASN A 490 -9.13 11.50 -19.80
C ASN A 490 -8.81 12.03 -18.39
N LEU A 491 -8.91 11.19 -17.36
CA LEU A 491 -8.53 11.52 -15.99
C LEU A 491 -7.03 11.84 -15.88
N ALA A 492 -6.16 11.12 -16.60
CA ALA A 492 -4.74 11.47 -16.73
C ALA A 492 -4.56 12.85 -17.36
N GLY A 493 -5.38 13.22 -18.35
CA GLY A 493 -5.44 14.57 -18.90
C GLY A 493 -5.79 15.63 -17.86
N ASP A 494 -6.76 15.35 -16.97
CA ASP A 494 -7.16 16.27 -15.90
C ASP A 494 -6.11 16.39 -14.78
N TYR A 495 -5.32 15.32 -14.57
CA TYR A 495 -4.21 15.29 -13.60
C TYR A 495 -2.96 16.00 -14.12
N TYR A 496 -2.48 15.67 -15.32
CA TYR A 496 -1.24 16.21 -15.89
C TYR A 496 -1.41 17.54 -16.64
N ASN A 497 -2.63 17.89 -17.05
CA ASN A 497 -2.94 19.06 -17.86
C ASN A 497 -1.97 19.27 -19.05
N PRO A 498 -1.84 18.29 -19.96
CA PRO A 498 -0.89 18.37 -21.06
C PRO A 498 -1.14 19.57 -22.00
N SER A 499 -2.39 20.04 -22.09
CA SER A 499 -2.72 21.26 -22.84
C SER A 499 -2.19 22.56 -22.21
N GLY A 500 -1.96 22.57 -20.89
CA GLY A 500 -1.71 23.79 -20.12
C GLY A 500 -2.96 24.67 -19.90
N GLU A 501 -4.11 24.33 -20.50
CA GLU A 501 -5.30 25.18 -20.54
C GLU A 501 -6.32 24.89 -19.43
N LEU A 502 -6.16 23.78 -18.70
CA LEU A 502 -7.12 23.40 -17.67
C LEU A 502 -6.97 24.29 -16.43
N PRO A 503 -7.99 25.07 -16.04
CA PRO A 503 -7.92 25.89 -14.83
C PRO A 503 -7.86 25.02 -13.58
N GLU A 504 -7.29 25.57 -12.50
CA GLU A 504 -7.10 24.89 -11.20
C GLU A 504 -8.37 24.19 -10.69
N ALA A 505 -9.52 24.87 -10.77
CA ALA A 505 -10.82 24.34 -10.36
C ALA A 505 -11.24 23.05 -11.10
N ARG A 506 -10.66 22.80 -12.28
CA ARG A 506 -10.93 21.61 -13.10
C ARG A 506 -9.81 20.56 -13.05
N ARG A 507 -8.66 20.89 -12.46
CA ARG A 507 -7.58 19.93 -12.23
C ARG A 507 -8.03 18.90 -11.19
N VAL A 508 -7.71 17.62 -11.42
CA VAL A 508 -8.09 16.52 -10.54
C VAL A 508 -6.86 15.87 -9.93
N TRP A 509 -6.76 15.89 -8.60
CA TRP A 509 -5.75 15.11 -7.89
C TRP A 509 -6.13 13.64 -7.93
N VAL A 510 -5.19 12.78 -8.31
CA VAL A 510 -5.35 11.33 -8.29
C VAL A 510 -4.29 10.74 -7.38
N PRO A 511 -4.58 10.53 -6.08
CA PRO A 511 -3.68 9.84 -5.16
C PRO A 511 -3.97 8.33 -5.06
N PRO A 512 -3.04 7.51 -4.54
CA PRO A 512 -3.35 6.21 -3.96
C PRO A 512 -4.40 6.31 -2.84
N SER A 513 -5.21 5.28 -2.63
CA SER A 513 -6.26 5.28 -1.59
C SER A 513 -5.69 5.48 -0.18
N ALA A 514 -4.60 4.78 0.14
CA ALA A 514 -3.96 4.85 1.45
C ALA A 514 -3.33 6.24 1.68
N VAL A 515 -2.83 6.89 0.62
CA VAL A 515 -2.31 8.26 0.65
C VAL A 515 -3.44 9.26 0.92
N TRP A 516 -4.57 9.14 0.22
CA TRP A 516 -5.74 10.00 0.47
C TRP A 516 -6.24 9.86 1.91
N SER A 517 -6.29 8.63 2.42
CA SER A 517 -6.74 8.34 3.79
C SER A 517 -5.83 8.99 4.83
N ASN A 518 -4.51 8.83 4.69
CA ASN A 518 -3.53 9.47 5.57
C ASN A 518 -3.57 11.01 5.45
N TYR A 519 -3.68 11.53 4.22
CA TYR A 519 -3.80 12.96 3.94
C TYR A 519 -4.95 13.56 4.75
N ARG A 520 -6.14 12.93 4.72
CA ARG A 520 -7.29 13.42 5.47
C ARG A 520 -7.05 13.43 6.98
N ILE A 521 -6.49 12.34 7.53
CA ILE A 521 -6.19 12.22 8.96
C ILE A 521 -5.30 13.38 9.42
N VAL A 522 -4.17 13.59 8.72
CA VAL A 522 -3.23 14.66 9.06
C VAL A 522 -3.83 16.04 8.82
N HIS A 523 -4.46 16.24 7.66
CA HIS A 523 -5.05 17.52 7.26
C HIS A 523 -6.08 18.04 8.27
N SER A 524 -6.82 17.14 8.93
CA SER A 524 -7.83 17.51 9.93
C SER A 524 -7.29 18.26 11.15
N GLN A 525 -5.99 18.15 11.44
CA GLN A 525 -5.36 18.70 12.65
C GLN A 525 -4.12 19.57 12.35
N ILE A 526 -3.45 19.38 11.20
CA ILE A 526 -2.13 19.96 10.91
C ILE A 526 -2.06 21.49 11.00
N ALA A 527 -3.14 22.20 10.68
CA ALA A 527 -3.16 23.67 10.70
C ALA A 527 -2.81 24.26 12.09
N GLN A 528 -3.11 23.54 13.18
CA GLN A 528 -2.77 23.93 14.56
C GLN A 528 -1.32 23.65 14.94
N HIS A 529 -0.61 22.90 14.10
CA HIS A 529 0.74 22.42 14.33
C HIS A 529 1.75 22.95 13.31
N VAL A 530 1.36 23.98 12.55
CA VAL A 530 2.22 24.64 11.58
C VAL A 530 2.31 26.12 11.95
N SER A 531 3.51 26.68 11.86
CA SER A 531 3.74 28.12 11.92
C SER A 531 4.52 28.59 10.70
N VAL A 532 4.11 29.72 10.15
CA VAL A 532 4.77 30.35 8.99
C VAL A 532 5.31 31.71 9.41
N ASN A 533 6.62 31.92 9.23
CA ASN A 533 7.24 33.21 9.49
C ASN A 533 6.94 34.20 8.34
N PRO A 534 6.29 35.34 8.59
CA PRO A 534 5.89 36.28 7.55
C PRO A 534 7.06 36.99 6.85
N ASP A 535 8.21 37.11 7.51
CA ASP A 535 9.38 37.84 7.00
C ASP A 535 10.32 36.94 6.18
N THR A 536 10.50 35.69 6.64
CA THR A 536 11.45 34.74 6.05
C THR A 536 10.80 33.66 5.19
N SER A 537 9.48 33.48 5.29
CA SER A 537 8.77 32.33 4.71
C SER A 537 9.21 30.96 5.26
N ALA A 538 9.88 30.94 6.43
CA ALA A 538 10.19 29.70 7.13
C ALA A 538 8.90 29.04 7.64
N VAL A 539 8.77 27.73 7.40
CA VAL A 539 7.65 26.90 7.81
C VAL A 539 8.15 25.90 8.83
N ASP A 540 7.61 25.97 10.04
CA ASP A 540 7.91 25.02 11.10
C ASP A 540 6.69 24.14 11.36
N ILE A 541 6.89 22.83 11.23
CA ILE A 541 5.86 21.81 11.44
C ILE A 541 6.20 21.06 12.72
N ALA A 542 5.27 21.03 13.65
CA ALA A 542 5.33 20.19 14.84
C ALA A 542 4.51 18.93 14.63
N SER A 543 5.06 17.81 15.05
CA SER A 543 4.29 16.58 15.21
C SER A 543 3.34 16.64 16.42
N PHE A 544 2.28 15.85 16.38
CA PHE A 544 1.23 15.78 17.40
C PHE A 544 0.76 14.34 17.63
N VAL A 545 0.08 14.09 18.75
CA VAL A 545 -0.51 12.78 19.04
C VAL A 545 -1.96 12.78 18.60
N ASP A 546 -2.27 11.94 17.60
CA ASP A 546 -3.64 11.76 17.13
C ASP A 546 -4.49 11.05 18.19
N GLN A 547 -5.68 11.61 18.48
CA GLN A 547 -6.53 11.13 19.57
C GLN A 547 -7.23 9.80 19.26
N VAL A 548 -7.39 9.45 17.98
CA VAL A 548 -7.99 8.17 17.59
C VAL A 548 -6.91 7.09 17.60
N LEU A 549 -5.86 7.28 16.81
CA LEU A 549 -4.79 6.30 16.60
C LEU A 549 -3.92 6.13 17.83
N GLN A 550 -3.80 7.15 18.69
CA GLN A 550 -2.82 7.22 19.78
C GLN A 550 -1.38 7.12 19.27
N GLU A 551 -1.15 7.62 18.06
CA GLU A 551 0.14 7.64 17.37
C GLU A 551 0.63 9.08 17.20
N LYS A 552 1.95 9.23 17.13
CA LYS A 552 2.59 10.51 16.78
C LYS A 552 2.53 10.70 15.26
N LEU A 553 1.89 11.77 14.80
CA LEU A 553 1.77 12.16 13.40
C LEU A 553 2.46 13.53 13.16
N PRO A 554 3.22 13.71 12.07
CA PRO A 554 3.75 12.67 11.18
C PRO A 554 4.56 11.60 11.93
N ASP A 555 4.53 10.37 11.43
CA ASP A 555 5.35 9.28 11.96
C ASP A 555 6.84 9.62 11.85
N PRO A 556 7.57 9.70 12.99
CA PRO A 556 8.97 10.12 13.01
C PRO A 556 9.91 9.17 12.26
N ASN A 557 9.47 7.94 11.95
CA ASN A 557 10.25 6.95 11.22
C ASN A 557 9.99 6.98 9.71
N ALA A 558 8.96 7.69 9.26
CA ALA A 558 8.47 7.67 7.87
C ALA A 558 8.80 8.94 7.08
N GLY A 559 9.83 9.70 7.49
CA GLY A 559 10.23 10.93 6.79
C GLY A 559 9.06 11.90 6.65
N THR A 560 8.78 12.33 5.42
CA THR A 560 7.66 13.23 5.10
C THR A 560 6.41 12.51 4.57
N ARG A 561 6.34 11.17 4.62
CA ARG A 561 5.23 10.36 4.08
C ARG A 561 3.85 10.90 4.45
N ASP A 562 3.62 11.11 5.74
CA ASP A 562 2.31 11.53 6.27
C ASP A 562 1.95 12.98 5.90
N LEU A 563 2.92 13.78 5.43
CA LEU A 563 2.73 15.16 4.99
C LEU A 563 2.53 15.28 3.47
N HIS A 564 2.56 14.18 2.71
CA HIS A 564 2.45 14.24 1.26
C HIS A 564 1.21 15.01 0.79
N GLY A 565 1.42 16.06 -0.01
CA GLY A 565 0.35 16.89 -0.55
C GLY A 565 -0.11 18.03 0.37
N ILE A 566 0.30 18.05 1.64
CA ILE A 566 0.01 19.17 2.55
C ILE A 566 0.62 20.43 1.95
N THR A 567 -0.25 21.40 1.65
CA THR A 567 0.12 22.62 0.93
C THR A 567 -0.13 23.83 1.81
N ILE A 568 0.94 24.57 2.10
CA ILE A 568 0.97 25.64 3.09
C ILE A 568 1.23 26.95 2.35
N TYR A 569 0.38 27.94 2.57
CA TYR A 569 0.60 29.28 2.00
C TYR A 569 1.79 29.96 2.68
N VAL A 570 2.64 30.58 1.86
CA VAL A 570 3.83 31.29 2.34
C VAL A 570 3.93 32.66 1.66
N PRO A 571 4.56 33.66 2.31
CA PRO A 571 4.77 34.97 1.70
C PRO A 571 5.59 34.90 0.40
N SER A 572 6.59 34.02 0.34
CA SER A 572 7.40 33.77 -0.85
C SER A 572 7.83 32.31 -0.90
N SER A 573 7.31 31.59 -1.88
CA SER A 573 7.67 30.20 -2.15
C SER A 573 9.13 30.06 -2.54
N ASP A 574 9.75 31.07 -3.14
CA ASP A 574 11.15 31.05 -3.58
C ASP A 574 12.17 30.97 -2.42
N ARG A 575 11.87 31.60 -1.29
CA ARG A 575 12.76 31.65 -0.12
C ARG A 575 12.33 30.74 1.02
N ALA A 576 11.19 30.05 0.85
CA ALA A 576 10.65 29.17 1.88
C ALA A 576 11.65 28.08 2.28
N THR A 577 11.71 27.83 3.58
CA THR A 577 12.39 26.68 4.20
C THR A 577 11.37 25.91 5.02
N VAL A 578 11.59 24.62 5.20
CA VAL A 578 10.67 23.76 5.96
C VAL A 578 11.44 23.01 7.02
N SER A 579 10.89 22.93 8.22
CA SER A 579 11.36 22.04 9.28
C SER A 579 10.22 21.17 9.82
N LEU A 580 10.53 19.93 10.19
CA LEU A 580 9.65 19.01 10.92
C LEU A 580 10.32 18.63 12.23
N ASP A 581 9.71 18.97 13.37
CA ASP A 581 10.30 18.81 14.70
C ASP A 581 11.73 19.41 14.78
N GLY A 582 11.95 20.55 14.10
CA GLY A 582 13.24 21.23 14.03
C GLY A 582 14.26 20.61 13.07
N LYS A 583 13.94 19.52 12.37
CA LYS A 583 14.79 18.93 11.33
C LYS A 583 14.47 19.51 9.96
N PRO A 584 15.47 19.95 9.17
CA PRO A 584 15.22 20.45 7.82
C PRO A 584 14.52 19.41 6.94
N VAL A 585 13.52 19.87 6.19
CA VAL A 585 12.81 19.11 5.15
C VAL A 585 13.14 19.74 3.81
N THR A 586 13.71 18.96 2.89
CA THR A 586 14.09 19.41 1.54
C THR A 586 13.18 18.87 0.44
N SER A 587 12.31 17.92 0.78
CA SER A 587 11.34 17.25 -0.10
C SER A 587 10.04 18.04 -0.21
N PHE A 588 10.06 19.20 -0.87
CA PHE A 588 8.86 20.00 -1.13
C PHE A 588 8.93 20.74 -2.47
N THR A 589 7.77 20.93 -3.11
CA THR A 589 7.65 21.77 -4.30
C THR A 589 7.38 23.23 -3.92
N ARG A 590 7.87 24.15 -4.75
CA ARG A 590 7.58 25.58 -4.66
C ARG A 590 6.50 25.92 -5.70
N ASN A 591 5.36 26.40 -5.24
CA ASN A 591 4.19 26.64 -6.09
C ASN A 591 4.05 28.14 -6.36
N PRO A 592 3.79 28.53 -7.62
CA PRO A 592 3.51 29.92 -7.93
C PRO A 592 2.18 30.36 -7.29
N ALA A 593 1.87 31.64 -7.43
CA ALA A 593 0.61 32.20 -6.98
C ALA A 593 -0.58 31.47 -7.64
N ASP A 594 -1.52 31.03 -6.81
CA ASP A 594 -2.76 30.40 -7.26
C ASP A 594 -3.82 31.42 -7.71
N ALA A 595 -5.06 30.98 -7.95
CA ALA A 595 -6.16 31.87 -8.33
C ALA A 595 -6.50 32.97 -7.28
N THR A 596 -6.03 32.83 -6.04
CA THR A 596 -6.16 33.87 -4.98
C THR A 596 -5.00 34.87 -4.99
N GLY A 597 -3.98 34.64 -5.82
CA GLY A 597 -2.77 35.46 -5.90
C GLY A 597 -1.72 35.11 -4.84
N ARG A 598 -1.85 33.95 -4.17
CA ARG A 598 -0.98 33.57 -3.05
C ARG A 598 -0.07 32.41 -3.41
N GLU A 599 1.21 32.54 -3.07
CA GLU A 599 2.20 31.48 -3.25
C GLU A 599 2.10 30.43 -2.14
N SER A 600 2.57 29.21 -2.44
CA SER A 600 2.56 28.12 -1.47
C SER A 600 3.72 27.15 -1.68
N ILE A 601 3.92 26.25 -0.73
CA ILE A 601 4.76 25.07 -0.87
C ILE A 601 3.92 23.82 -0.67
N THR A 602 4.27 22.71 -1.32
CA THR A 602 3.65 21.40 -1.10
C THR A 602 4.69 20.40 -0.65
N ILE A 603 4.47 19.77 0.51
CA ILE A 603 5.38 18.74 1.03
C ILE A 603 5.21 17.44 0.23
N VAL A 604 6.33 16.79 -0.08
CA VAL A 604 6.40 15.59 -0.92
C VAL A 604 6.96 14.43 -0.10
N ASP A 605 6.48 13.22 -0.34
CA ASP A 605 6.93 12.01 0.33
C ASP A 605 8.36 11.65 -0.08
N ASP A 606 9.26 11.49 0.89
CA ASP A 606 10.64 11.04 0.70
C ASP A 606 10.95 9.65 1.28
N ASN A 607 9.91 8.93 1.72
CA ASN A 607 10.07 7.68 2.44
C ASN A 607 10.40 6.49 1.54
N THR A 608 9.98 6.47 0.27
CA THR A 608 10.34 5.38 -0.67
C THR A 608 10.96 5.95 -1.95
N PRO A 609 12.20 6.49 -1.88
CA PRO A 609 12.83 7.10 -3.04
C PRO A 609 13.47 6.04 -3.95
N THR A 610 13.23 6.14 -5.25
CA THR A 610 14.05 5.44 -6.24
C THR A 610 15.30 6.27 -6.52
N THR A 611 16.44 5.85 -5.96
CA THR A 611 17.72 6.52 -6.15
C THR A 611 18.26 6.33 -7.57
N PHE A 612 18.54 7.45 -8.24
CA PHE A 612 19.37 7.44 -9.47
C PHE A 612 20.85 7.32 -9.06
N PHE A 613 21.29 8.23 -8.19
CA PHE A 613 22.61 8.22 -7.55
C PHE A 613 22.59 9.09 -6.30
N ASN A 614 23.34 8.67 -5.28
CA ASN A 614 23.47 9.43 -4.03
C ASN A 614 24.86 9.22 -3.41
N ARG A 615 25.15 8.08 -2.76
CA ARG A 615 26.47 7.82 -2.15
C ARG A 615 27.47 7.17 -3.11
N LEU A 616 26.98 6.31 -4.02
CA LEU A 616 27.81 5.51 -4.92
C LEU A 616 28.10 6.25 -6.24
N PRO A 617 29.32 6.11 -6.80
CA PRO A 617 29.63 6.61 -8.14
C PRO A 617 28.69 6.04 -9.20
N LEU A 618 28.41 6.83 -10.23
CA LEU A 618 27.56 6.41 -11.36
C LEU A 618 28.06 5.11 -12.02
N GLU A 619 29.38 4.95 -12.10
CA GLU A 619 30.06 3.79 -12.67
C GLU A 619 29.79 2.47 -11.91
N SER A 620 29.31 2.55 -10.66
CA SER A 620 28.92 1.35 -9.89
C SER A 620 27.67 0.66 -10.45
N SER A 621 26.83 1.41 -11.16
CA SER A 621 25.49 0.98 -11.59
C SER A 621 25.19 1.28 -13.06
N GLY A 622 26.19 1.70 -13.85
CA GLY A 622 26.02 1.95 -15.28
C GLY A 622 27.28 2.46 -15.97
N GLU A 623 27.11 2.93 -17.21
CA GLU A 623 28.18 3.54 -18.00
C GLU A 623 28.08 5.07 -17.96
N THR A 624 29.22 5.76 -17.89
CA THR A 624 29.29 7.22 -17.99
C THR A 624 30.05 7.66 -19.24
N ARG A 625 29.60 8.77 -19.83
CA ARG A 625 30.27 9.43 -20.97
C ARG A 625 30.22 10.94 -20.76
N VAL A 626 31.30 11.63 -21.14
CA VAL A 626 31.43 13.07 -20.95
C VAL A 626 31.75 13.73 -22.28
N THR A 627 31.10 14.85 -22.56
CA THR A 627 31.40 15.69 -23.72
C THR A 627 31.52 17.15 -23.29
N GLY A 628 32.37 17.93 -23.98
CA GLY A 628 32.51 19.37 -23.74
C GLY A 628 32.99 19.80 -22.33
N GLY A 629 33.53 18.86 -21.55
CA GLY A 629 33.98 19.07 -20.17
C GLY A 629 34.74 17.88 -19.58
N THR A 630 35.02 17.94 -18.28
CA THR A 630 35.58 16.85 -17.48
C THR A 630 34.66 16.51 -16.31
N TYR A 631 34.63 15.24 -15.92
CA TYR A 631 33.81 14.75 -14.80
C TYR A 631 34.67 14.08 -13.74
N GLN A 632 34.31 14.30 -12.48
CA GLN A 632 34.84 13.61 -11.32
C GLN A 632 33.71 13.29 -10.34
N TRP A 633 33.76 12.11 -9.74
CA TRP A 633 32.89 11.77 -8.61
C TRP A 633 33.53 12.21 -7.29
N HIS A 634 32.74 12.79 -6.40
CA HIS A 634 33.16 13.15 -5.06
C HIS A 634 32.25 12.46 -4.03
N THR A 635 32.88 11.90 -3.00
CA THR A 635 32.18 11.39 -1.81
C THR A 635 32.46 12.37 -0.66
N ALA A 636 31.40 12.92 -0.07
CA ALA A 636 31.53 13.85 1.04
C ALA A 636 31.76 13.07 2.34
N ALA A 637 32.89 13.30 3.00
CA ALA A 637 33.18 12.75 4.32
C ALA A 637 32.48 13.60 5.39
N GLY A 638 31.21 13.32 5.67
CA GLY A 638 30.54 13.63 6.95
C GLY A 638 30.55 15.06 7.50
N GLU A 639 30.86 16.11 6.73
CA GLU A 639 30.90 17.49 7.24
C GLU A 639 29.89 18.41 6.52
N GLY A 640 28.81 18.75 7.24
CA GLY A 640 27.78 19.74 6.86
C GLY A 640 26.43 19.13 6.45
N SER A 641 25.31 19.67 6.96
CA SER A 641 23.95 19.20 6.65
C SER A 641 23.51 19.43 5.20
N ASP A 642 24.22 20.28 4.47
CA ASP A 642 23.72 20.86 3.22
C ASP A 642 24.39 20.27 1.97
N VAL A 643 25.47 19.47 2.13
CA VAL A 643 26.20 18.84 1.02
C VAL A 643 25.67 17.41 0.82
N PRO A 644 25.31 17.00 -0.42
CA PRO A 644 24.96 15.62 -0.71
C PRO A 644 26.10 14.64 -0.33
N PRO A 645 25.78 13.43 0.15
CA PRO A 645 26.80 12.48 0.61
C PRO A 645 27.71 11.97 -0.51
N GLY A 646 27.26 12.06 -1.76
CA GLY A 646 28.07 11.94 -2.96
C GLY A 646 27.50 12.77 -4.10
N TYR A 647 28.36 13.23 -4.99
CA TYR A 647 27.96 14.10 -6.11
C TYR A 647 28.91 14.01 -7.31
N ALA A 648 28.33 14.22 -8.48
CA ALA A 648 29.04 14.39 -9.74
C ALA A 648 29.51 15.84 -9.88
N ARG A 649 30.78 16.05 -10.22
CA ARG A 649 31.38 17.35 -10.54
C ARG A 649 31.70 17.40 -12.03
N LEU A 650 30.96 18.21 -12.79
CA LEU A 650 31.16 18.45 -14.21
C LEU A 650 31.79 19.83 -14.43
N THR A 651 32.99 19.90 -14.97
CA THR A 651 33.70 21.15 -15.28
C THR A 651 33.69 21.41 -16.78
N ALA A 652 33.13 22.53 -17.22
CA ALA A 652 33.02 22.87 -18.62
C ALA A 652 34.37 23.22 -19.24
N THR A 653 34.64 22.72 -20.44
CA THR A 653 35.74 23.16 -21.32
C THR A 653 35.22 23.85 -22.58
N SER A 654 33.90 23.81 -22.80
CA SER A 654 33.20 24.45 -23.91
C SER A 654 31.93 25.16 -23.42
N ARG A 655 31.11 25.71 -24.33
CA ARG A 655 29.83 26.34 -23.97
C ARG A 655 28.76 25.36 -23.49
N GLU A 656 28.94 24.09 -23.80
CA GLU A 656 28.06 23.02 -23.35
C GLU A 656 28.94 21.88 -22.85
N ALA A 657 28.69 21.42 -21.63
CA ALA A 657 29.28 20.21 -21.10
C ALA A 657 28.17 19.26 -20.70
N ALA A 658 28.32 17.97 -20.99
CA ALA A 658 27.32 16.97 -20.67
C ALA A 658 27.96 15.72 -20.07
N LEU A 659 27.36 15.23 -18.98
CA LEU A 659 27.60 13.93 -18.39
C LEU A 659 26.39 13.04 -18.69
N THR A 660 26.58 12.04 -19.55
CA THR A 660 25.58 11.01 -19.83
C THR A 660 25.83 9.80 -18.95
N PHE A 661 24.82 9.40 -18.19
CA PHE A 661 24.76 8.17 -17.41
C PHE A 661 23.76 7.19 -18.03
N ALA A 662 24.21 6.02 -18.45
CA ALA A 662 23.38 4.92 -18.93
C ALA A 662 23.30 3.85 -17.83
N PRO A 663 22.23 3.84 -17.00
CA PRO A 663 22.10 2.86 -15.92
C PRO A 663 21.94 1.44 -16.47
N ASN A 664 22.51 0.45 -15.77
CA ASN A 664 22.34 -0.96 -16.11
C ASN A 664 20.89 -1.42 -15.95
N ASP A 665 20.24 -1.00 -14.86
CA ASP A 665 18.81 -1.19 -14.61
C ASP A 665 18.29 -0.10 -13.67
N LEU A 666 17.45 0.79 -14.18
CA LEU A 666 16.79 1.85 -13.41
C LEU A 666 15.33 1.94 -13.84
N LYS A 667 14.42 1.64 -12.91
CA LYS A 667 12.98 1.63 -13.14
C LYS A 667 12.29 2.59 -12.20
N LEU A 668 11.44 3.44 -12.75
CA LEU A 668 10.64 4.42 -12.02
C LEU A 668 9.18 3.97 -12.07
N PHE A 669 8.65 3.51 -10.94
CA PHE A 669 7.25 3.10 -10.83
C PHE A 669 6.51 4.06 -9.90
N ASN A 670 5.36 4.57 -10.34
CA ASN A 670 4.52 5.51 -9.58
C ASN A 670 5.26 6.77 -9.08
N VAL A 671 6.39 7.11 -9.68
CA VAL A 671 7.11 8.33 -9.36
C VAL A 671 6.25 9.51 -9.80
N THR A 672 5.95 10.42 -8.86
CA THR A 672 5.17 11.63 -9.15
C THR A 672 6.05 12.88 -9.12
N HIS A 673 7.21 12.81 -8.47
CA HIS A 673 8.15 13.92 -8.38
C HIS A 673 9.59 13.46 -8.66
N LEU A 674 10.41 14.36 -9.19
CA LEU A 674 11.85 14.18 -9.32
C LEU A 674 12.54 15.16 -8.38
N SER A 675 13.60 14.71 -7.71
CA SER A 675 14.35 15.53 -6.75
C SER A 675 15.85 15.37 -6.91
N TRP A 676 16.59 16.47 -6.76
CA TRP A 676 18.06 16.49 -6.76
C TRP A 676 18.57 17.73 -6.03
N SER A 677 19.85 17.69 -5.63
CA SER A 677 20.57 18.84 -5.09
C SER A 677 21.68 19.25 -6.04
N TYR A 678 21.86 20.54 -6.29
CA TYR A 678 22.95 21.02 -7.12
C TYR A 678 23.44 22.41 -6.73
N ARG A 679 24.62 22.76 -7.25
CA ARG A 679 25.15 24.12 -7.27
C ARG A 679 26.01 24.36 -8.51
N ILE A 680 26.13 25.62 -8.90
CA ILE A 680 26.96 26.04 -10.04
C ILE A 680 27.92 27.12 -9.56
N ARG A 681 29.23 26.91 -9.78
CA ARG A 681 30.29 27.78 -9.25
C ARG A 681 31.53 27.80 -10.16
N ARG A 682 32.52 28.61 -9.80
CA ARG A 682 33.88 28.59 -10.38
C ARG A 682 34.92 28.56 -9.27
N ASP A 683 36.06 27.95 -9.53
CA ASP A 683 37.21 27.95 -8.61
C ASP A 683 38.07 29.23 -8.73
N ASP A 684 37.92 29.99 -9.84
CA ASP A 684 38.70 31.20 -10.12
C ASP A 684 38.10 32.49 -9.52
N GLY A 685 37.06 32.36 -8.68
CA GLY A 685 36.40 33.48 -8.00
C GLY A 685 35.47 34.32 -8.89
N ARG A 686 35.36 34.04 -10.19
CA ARG A 686 34.36 34.70 -11.06
C ARG A 686 32.98 34.07 -10.87
N THR A 687 31.92 34.82 -11.15
CA THR A 687 30.55 34.28 -11.16
C THR A 687 30.38 33.31 -12.33
N ALA A 688 29.85 32.12 -12.06
CA ALA A 688 29.53 31.14 -13.09
C ALA A 688 28.38 31.62 -13.99
N LYS A 689 28.41 31.24 -15.28
CA LYS A 689 27.35 31.62 -16.24
C LYS A 689 26.46 30.46 -16.65
N GLY A 690 26.97 29.25 -16.55
CA GLY A 690 26.26 28.05 -16.96
C GLY A 690 24.92 27.85 -16.26
N LYS A 691 24.06 27.08 -16.93
CA LYS A 691 22.74 26.67 -16.47
C LYS A 691 22.63 25.15 -16.48
N LEU A 692 21.92 24.62 -15.50
CA LEU A 692 21.59 23.20 -15.43
C LEU A 692 20.51 22.85 -16.46
N ALA A 693 20.72 21.75 -17.18
CA ALA A 693 19.66 21.02 -17.87
C ALA A 693 19.84 19.52 -17.62
N ILE A 694 18.73 18.80 -17.45
CA ILE A 694 18.72 17.36 -17.24
C ILE A 694 17.75 16.75 -18.23
N VAL A 695 18.16 15.66 -18.89
CA VAL A 695 17.35 14.94 -19.87
C VAL A 695 17.31 13.46 -19.50
N TRP A 696 16.12 12.94 -19.26
CA TRP A 696 15.87 11.52 -19.10
C TRP A 696 15.35 10.94 -20.41
N ARG A 697 15.94 9.81 -20.83
CA ARG A 697 15.43 9.01 -21.95
C ARG A 697 14.84 7.72 -21.39
N THR A 698 13.60 7.45 -21.77
CA THR A 698 12.91 6.20 -21.40
C THR A 698 13.15 5.13 -22.45
N GLU A 699 13.01 3.85 -22.07
CA GLU A 699 13.04 2.73 -23.03
C GLU A 699 11.88 2.79 -24.04
N ALA A 700 10.79 3.45 -23.69
CA ALA A 700 9.67 3.75 -24.60
C ALA A 700 10.00 4.85 -25.64
N GLY A 701 11.18 5.46 -25.56
CA GLY A 701 11.66 6.48 -26.51
C GLY A 701 11.29 7.91 -26.17
N ALA A 702 10.54 8.15 -25.09
CA ALA A 702 10.19 9.50 -24.65
C ALA A 702 11.41 10.23 -24.05
N MET A 703 11.51 11.52 -24.35
CA MET A 703 12.48 12.43 -23.76
C MET A 703 11.80 13.37 -22.76
N VAL A 704 12.24 13.33 -21.51
CA VAL A 704 11.76 14.17 -20.42
C VAL A 704 12.88 15.13 -20.03
N SER A 705 12.62 16.44 -19.95
CA SER A 705 13.69 17.39 -19.60
C SER A 705 13.29 18.41 -18.53
N VAL A 706 14.25 18.76 -17.68
CA VAL A 706 14.15 19.92 -16.80
C VAL A 706 15.33 20.83 -17.05
N ALA A 707 15.09 22.13 -17.23
CA ALA A 707 16.13 23.11 -17.50
C ALA A 707 15.94 24.40 -16.70
N GLU A 708 17.02 25.04 -16.30
CA GLU A 708 16.97 26.36 -15.69
C GLU A 708 16.63 27.45 -16.72
N GLY A 709 15.68 28.32 -16.38
CA GLY A 709 15.29 29.45 -17.20
C GLY A 709 13.81 29.75 -17.11
N ALA A 710 13.30 30.42 -18.14
CA ALA A 710 11.88 30.71 -18.29
C ALA A 710 11.43 30.18 -19.66
N GLY A 711 10.24 29.57 -19.69
CA GLY A 711 9.62 29.12 -20.92
C GLY A 711 8.21 28.62 -20.67
N THR A 712 7.38 28.70 -21.72
CA THR A 712 5.97 28.29 -21.70
C THR A 712 5.72 26.99 -22.46
N ARG A 713 6.77 26.37 -23.00
CA ARG A 713 6.78 25.08 -23.68
C ARG A 713 7.85 24.17 -23.06
N PRO A 714 7.77 22.84 -23.22
CA PRO A 714 8.86 21.96 -22.78
C PRO A 714 10.20 22.38 -23.41
N PRO A 715 11.34 22.03 -22.77
CA PRO A 715 12.66 22.21 -23.38
C PRO A 715 12.70 21.63 -24.82
N ASP A 716 13.48 22.25 -25.71
CA ASP A 716 13.38 22.03 -27.16
C ASP A 716 13.68 20.58 -27.59
N ASP A 717 14.51 19.86 -26.81
CA ASP A 717 14.90 18.48 -27.01
C ASP A 717 14.06 17.48 -26.19
N ALA A 718 12.87 17.89 -25.73
CA ALA A 718 11.99 17.08 -24.91
C ALA A 718 10.58 16.92 -25.49
N ASP A 719 9.95 15.78 -25.20
CA ASP A 719 8.53 15.52 -25.44
C ASP A 719 7.67 16.11 -24.32
N THR A 720 8.17 16.05 -23.08
CA THR A 720 7.61 16.74 -21.93
C THR A 720 8.73 17.31 -21.06
N GLY A 721 8.43 18.33 -20.26
CA GLY A 721 9.43 18.88 -19.36
C GLY A 721 9.05 20.19 -18.72
N ARG A 722 9.94 20.75 -17.91
CA ARG A 722 9.66 22.00 -17.19
C ARG A 722 10.87 22.91 -17.13
N TRP A 723 10.61 24.21 -17.19
CA TRP A 723 11.58 25.23 -16.80
C TRP A 723 11.53 25.48 -15.30
N THR A 724 12.69 25.41 -14.64
CA THR A 724 12.84 25.81 -13.23
C THR A 724 13.48 27.19 -13.16
N LYS A 725 13.13 27.96 -12.13
CA LYS A 725 13.81 29.23 -11.86
C LYS A 725 15.31 28.99 -11.62
N PRO A 726 16.21 29.81 -12.18
CA PRO A 726 17.63 29.73 -11.85
C PRO A 726 17.89 30.15 -10.39
N PHE A 727 18.77 29.44 -9.69
CA PHE A 727 19.26 29.88 -8.38
C PHE A 727 20.42 30.88 -8.49
N GLU A 728 20.67 31.60 -7.40
CA GLU A 728 21.85 32.45 -7.29
C GLU A 728 23.13 31.61 -7.42
N ARG A 729 24.14 32.17 -8.09
CA ARG A 729 25.43 31.50 -8.33
C ARG A 729 26.42 31.77 -7.20
N ASP A 730 25.95 31.66 -5.97
CA ASP A 730 26.68 31.98 -4.74
C ASP A 730 27.54 30.79 -4.22
N GLY A 731 27.40 29.62 -4.86
CA GLY A 731 28.12 28.40 -4.50
C GLY A 731 27.47 27.60 -3.37
N THR A 732 26.26 27.98 -2.94
CA THR A 732 25.45 27.21 -1.99
C THR A 732 24.70 26.08 -2.69
N TRP A 733 24.38 25.02 -1.93
CA TRP A 733 23.62 23.89 -2.44
C TRP A 733 22.13 24.20 -2.40
N HIS A 734 21.43 23.88 -3.48
CA HIS A 734 19.98 24.00 -3.57
C HIS A 734 19.37 22.65 -3.91
N THR A 735 18.34 22.26 -3.15
CA THR A 735 17.48 21.12 -3.50
C THR A 735 16.30 21.59 -4.34
N VAL A 736 16.05 20.87 -5.41
CA VAL A 736 14.89 21.04 -6.29
C VAL A 736 14.04 19.79 -6.22
N THR A 737 12.75 19.97 -6.02
CA THR A 737 11.73 18.94 -6.24
C THR A 737 10.73 19.45 -7.26
N VAL A 738 10.55 18.71 -8.35
CA VAL A 738 9.58 19.04 -9.41
C VAL A 738 8.49 17.98 -9.49
N ALA A 739 7.24 18.43 -9.55
CA ALA A 739 6.10 17.55 -9.80
C ALA A 739 5.96 17.26 -11.30
N GLN A 740 5.73 16.01 -11.67
CA GLN A 740 5.50 15.62 -13.06
C GLN A 740 4.16 16.16 -13.60
N HIS A 741 3.18 16.43 -12.73
CA HIS A 741 1.91 17.06 -13.13
C HIS A 741 2.03 18.56 -13.46
N ASP A 742 3.21 19.15 -13.27
CA ASP A 742 3.53 20.52 -13.69
C ASP A 742 4.36 20.55 -14.98
N PHE A 743 4.63 19.41 -15.60
CA PHE A 743 5.38 19.37 -16.85
C PHE A 743 4.55 19.95 -18.00
N LEU A 744 5.23 20.68 -18.87
CA LEU A 744 4.74 21.22 -20.12
C LEU A 744 4.93 20.15 -21.21
N TRP A 745 4.00 20.07 -22.16
CA TRP A 745 3.99 18.98 -23.14
C TRP A 745 4.09 19.50 -24.55
N LYS A 746 4.77 18.73 -25.41
CA LYS A 746 4.86 19.03 -26.83
C LYS A 746 3.54 18.67 -27.51
N ALA A 747 3.15 19.45 -28.51
CA ALA A 747 1.96 19.14 -29.31
C ALA A 747 2.03 17.72 -29.90
N GLY A 748 0.90 17.03 -29.94
CA GLY A 748 0.82 15.65 -30.40
C GLY A 748 1.11 14.61 -29.32
N PHE A 749 0.92 14.92 -28.03
CA PHE A 749 1.13 13.96 -26.94
C PHE A 749 0.11 12.81 -26.98
N GLU A 750 -1.08 13.05 -27.52
CA GLU A 750 -2.18 12.10 -27.64
C GLU A 750 -1.89 10.92 -28.57
N LYS A 751 -0.87 11.04 -29.44
CA LYS A 751 -0.42 9.95 -30.31
C LYS A 751 0.37 8.87 -29.56
N TRP A 752 0.82 9.18 -28.34
CA TRP A 752 1.61 8.25 -27.55
C TRP A 752 0.72 7.22 -26.87
N ARG A 753 1.10 5.95 -26.99
CA ARG A 753 0.46 4.87 -26.23
C ARG A 753 0.77 5.00 -24.74
N VAL A 754 2.04 5.27 -24.43
CA VAL A 754 2.57 5.50 -23.08
C VAL A 754 2.86 6.99 -22.94
N LEU A 755 2.33 7.65 -21.92
CA LEU A 755 2.59 9.06 -21.72
C LEU A 755 4.12 9.31 -21.58
N PRO A 756 4.67 10.33 -22.27
CA PRO A 756 6.10 10.64 -22.24
C PRO A 756 6.56 11.20 -20.88
N LEU A 757 6.45 10.43 -19.80
CA LEU A 757 6.79 10.81 -18.42
C LEU A 757 8.08 10.11 -17.96
N ALA A 758 8.62 10.51 -16.81
CA ALA A 758 9.78 9.85 -16.22
C ALA A 758 9.35 8.58 -15.47
N LEU A 759 8.65 7.69 -16.17
CA LEU A 759 8.09 6.44 -15.68
C LEU A 759 8.57 5.26 -16.51
N GLY A 760 8.56 4.08 -15.91
CA GLY A 760 9.10 2.85 -16.50
C GLY A 760 10.63 2.83 -16.46
N LYS A 761 11.24 2.17 -17.44
CA LYS A 761 12.70 1.97 -17.46
C LYS A 761 13.42 3.14 -18.11
N ILE A 762 14.46 3.63 -17.45
CA ILE A 762 15.32 4.71 -17.93
C ILE A 762 16.50 4.12 -18.70
N SER A 763 16.69 4.55 -19.95
CA SER A 763 17.81 4.13 -20.79
C SER A 763 19.04 5.03 -20.57
N SER A 764 18.84 6.31 -20.29
CA SER A 764 19.93 7.24 -19.95
C SER A 764 19.43 8.49 -19.24
N VAL A 765 20.29 9.07 -18.42
CA VAL A 765 20.15 10.41 -17.84
C VAL A 765 21.31 11.26 -18.30
N GLU A 766 21.03 12.41 -18.89
CA GLU A 766 22.03 13.34 -19.36
C GLU A 766 21.98 14.62 -18.53
N ILE A 767 23.06 14.91 -17.82
CA ILE A 767 23.22 16.09 -16.96
C ILE A 767 24.09 17.08 -17.72
N ARG A 768 23.53 18.24 -18.05
CA ARG A 768 24.16 19.26 -18.87
C ARG A 768 24.40 20.55 -18.10
N LEU A 769 25.52 21.18 -18.40
CA LEU A 769 25.84 22.56 -18.08
C LEU A 769 25.88 23.34 -19.40
N VAL A 770 24.80 24.05 -19.69
CA VAL A 770 24.59 24.82 -20.94
C VAL A 770 24.91 26.30 -20.72
N ASP A 771 25.16 27.06 -21.79
CA ASP A 771 25.57 28.48 -21.72
C ASP A 771 26.81 28.72 -20.84
N ALA A 772 27.68 27.72 -20.72
CA ALA A 772 28.82 27.72 -19.81
C ALA A 772 30.02 28.53 -20.36
N GLU A 773 30.87 29.02 -19.47
CA GLU A 773 32.25 29.39 -19.81
C GLU A 773 33.23 28.28 -19.41
N PRO A 774 34.38 28.13 -20.11
CA PRO A 774 35.43 27.24 -19.64
C PRO A 774 35.79 27.50 -18.18
N GLY A 775 35.77 26.45 -17.35
CA GLY A 775 35.96 26.50 -15.91
C GLY A 775 34.70 26.72 -15.06
N ASP A 776 33.51 26.86 -15.67
CA ASP A 776 32.25 26.72 -14.94
C ASP A 776 32.10 25.28 -14.45
N ILE A 777 31.64 25.12 -13.20
CA ILE A 777 31.51 23.83 -12.53
C ILE A 777 30.06 23.64 -12.11
N LEU A 778 29.47 22.52 -12.53
CA LEU A 778 28.20 21.99 -12.01
C LEU A 778 28.51 20.85 -11.05
N GLU A 779 28.02 20.96 -9.82
CA GLU A 779 28.03 19.87 -8.84
C GLU A 779 26.60 19.44 -8.57
N ILE A 780 26.30 18.14 -8.70
CA ILE A 780 24.95 17.59 -8.56
C ILE A 780 24.95 16.24 -7.86
N GLY A 781 24.07 16.05 -6.90
CA GLY A 781 23.96 14.86 -6.07
C GLY A 781 22.53 14.62 -5.56
N ALA A 782 22.35 13.57 -4.77
CA ALA A 782 21.06 13.19 -4.18
C ALA A 782 19.90 13.12 -5.20
N MET A 783 20.16 12.59 -6.41
CA MET A 783 19.15 12.50 -7.45
C MET A 783 18.26 11.27 -7.23
N GLN A 784 16.95 11.50 -7.16
CA GLN A 784 15.95 10.49 -6.81
C GLN A 784 14.58 10.76 -7.45
N GLY A 785 13.84 9.69 -7.72
CA GLY A 785 12.41 9.72 -8.02
C GLY A 785 11.63 9.50 -6.73
N LEU A 786 10.63 10.35 -6.47
CA LEU A 786 9.80 10.29 -5.27
C LEU A 786 8.41 9.76 -5.64
N ARG A 787 7.96 8.77 -4.89
CA ARG A 787 6.64 8.15 -5.00
C ARG A 787 5.90 8.33 -3.68
N PRO A 788 4.63 8.76 -3.70
CA PRO A 788 3.80 8.79 -2.51
C PRO A 788 3.37 7.38 -2.12
N THR A 789 3.43 7.08 -0.82
CA THR A 789 2.92 5.83 -0.25
C THR A 789 2.09 6.10 1.00
N GLY A 790 1.01 5.33 1.17
CA GLY A 790 0.25 5.35 2.42
C GLY A 790 0.78 4.34 3.45
N ASN A 791 1.69 3.45 3.05
CA ASN A 791 2.08 2.29 3.84
C ASN A 791 2.88 2.68 5.08
N ALA A 792 2.67 1.94 6.18
CA ALA A 792 3.46 2.05 7.39
C ALA A 792 4.91 1.59 7.16
N VAL A 793 5.82 2.00 8.04
CA VAL A 793 7.23 1.61 7.98
C VAL A 793 7.55 0.60 9.08
N ALA A 794 8.55 -0.25 8.85
CA ALA A 794 9.06 -1.10 9.92
C ALA A 794 9.49 -0.27 11.14
N PRO A 795 9.14 -0.68 12.38
CA PRO A 795 9.52 0.08 13.59
C PRO A 795 11.03 0.27 13.77
N ASP A 796 11.83 -0.69 13.28
CA ASP A 796 13.30 -0.63 13.28
C ASP A 796 13.88 0.03 12.01
N ARG A 797 13.01 0.56 11.14
CA ARG A 797 13.33 1.17 9.84
C ARG A 797 14.13 0.26 8.91
N SER A 798 13.98 -1.04 9.10
CA SER A 798 14.61 -2.01 8.22
C SER A 798 13.85 -2.16 6.90
N LEU A 799 14.55 -2.67 5.89
CA LEU A 799 14.10 -2.85 4.52
C LEU A 799 14.18 -4.32 4.12
N LEU A 800 13.43 -4.65 3.08
CA LEU A 800 13.45 -5.90 2.36
C LEU A 800 14.41 -5.84 1.16
N VAL A 801 15.18 -6.92 0.98
CA VAL A 801 15.82 -7.25 -0.30
C VAL A 801 15.30 -8.60 -0.77
N ALA A 802 14.71 -8.64 -1.96
CA ALA A 802 14.18 -9.84 -2.57
C ALA A 802 14.30 -9.80 -4.10
N GLY A 803 14.20 -10.98 -4.71
CA GLY A 803 14.23 -11.12 -6.15
C GLY A 803 14.12 -12.57 -6.57
N GLN A 804 14.28 -12.81 -7.86
CA GLN A 804 14.25 -14.13 -8.47
C GLN A 804 15.59 -14.45 -9.15
N VAL A 805 16.02 -15.70 -9.06
CA VAL A 805 17.17 -16.21 -9.81
C VAL A 805 16.67 -17.09 -10.95
N VAL A 806 17.07 -16.74 -12.18
CA VAL A 806 16.73 -17.49 -13.38
C VAL A 806 17.98 -17.99 -14.11
N ALA A 807 17.87 -19.19 -14.68
CA ALA A 807 18.86 -19.77 -15.56
C ALA A 807 18.86 -19.07 -16.94
N PRO A 808 19.87 -19.32 -17.80
CA PRO A 808 19.87 -18.82 -19.17
C PRO A 808 18.65 -19.24 -20.01
N SER A 809 17.96 -20.31 -19.62
CA SER A 809 16.71 -20.75 -20.24
C SER A 809 15.48 -19.93 -19.82
N GLY A 810 15.65 -18.94 -18.92
CA GLY A 810 14.56 -18.21 -18.27
C GLY A 810 13.93 -18.94 -17.10
N ARG A 811 14.26 -20.23 -16.88
CA ARG A 811 13.64 -21.03 -15.82
C ARG A 811 14.13 -20.62 -14.43
N PRO A 812 13.25 -20.56 -13.42
CA PRO A 812 13.66 -20.32 -12.05
C PRO A 812 14.65 -21.37 -11.52
N GLN A 813 15.51 -20.98 -10.58
CA GLN A 813 16.54 -21.86 -10.02
C GLN A 813 16.39 -22.00 -8.51
N GLN A 814 16.19 -23.23 -8.04
CA GLN A 814 16.08 -23.57 -6.61
C GLN A 814 17.44 -23.82 -5.96
N GLY A 815 17.56 -23.49 -4.67
CA GLY A 815 18.72 -23.83 -3.84
C GLY A 815 19.97 -22.99 -4.13
N VAL A 816 19.85 -21.91 -4.93
CA VAL A 816 20.96 -20.99 -5.20
C VAL A 816 21.21 -20.17 -3.96
N ALA A 817 22.42 -20.27 -3.40
CA ALA A 817 22.81 -19.50 -2.23
C ALA A 817 22.99 -18.01 -2.60
N ILE A 818 22.26 -17.14 -1.91
CA ILE A 818 22.35 -15.69 -2.02
C ILE A 818 23.06 -15.15 -0.79
N THR A 819 24.06 -14.30 -0.98
CA THR A 819 24.79 -13.62 0.09
C THR A 819 24.58 -12.12 -0.02
N LEU A 820 24.12 -11.50 1.07
CA LEU A 820 24.16 -10.06 1.27
C LEU A 820 25.31 -9.73 2.22
N ARG A 821 26.16 -8.78 1.82
CA ARG A 821 27.26 -8.23 2.61
C ARG A 821 27.00 -6.75 2.85
N ASN A 822 27.02 -6.33 4.11
CA ASN A 822 26.89 -4.93 4.50
C ASN A 822 28.26 -4.21 4.43
N GLU A 823 28.22 -2.88 4.45
CA GLU A 823 29.39 -2.00 4.51
C GLU A 823 30.30 -2.30 5.72
N ASP A 824 29.74 -2.74 6.85
CA ASP A 824 30.49 -3.13 8.06
C ASP A 824 31.16 -4.53 7.96
N GLY A 825 31.01 -5.20 6.81
CA GLY A 825 31.55 -6.54 6.55
C GLY A 825 30.67 -7.69 7.06
N SER A 826 29.60 -7.42 7.80
CA SER A 826 28.65 -8.45 8.23
C SER A 826 27.94 -9.08 7.03
N THR A 827 27.65 -10.38 7.11
CA THR A 827 27.02 -11.12 6.02
C THR A 827 25.75 -11.82 6.47
N ARG A 828 24.81 -11.96 5.54
CA ARG A 828 23.61 -12.77 5.67
C ARG A 828 23.48 -13.65 4.44
N THR A 829 23.04 -14.89 4.64
CA THR A 829 22.85 -15.84 3.55
C THR A 829 21.44 -16.42 3.56
N THR A 830 20.92 -16.67 2.38
CA THR A 830 19.66 -17.39 2.16
C THR A 830 19.81 -18.28 0.92
N ALA A 831 18.81 -19.10 0.62
CA ALA A 831 18.77 -19.89 -0.60
C ALA A 831 17.45 -19.68 -1.33
N THR A 832 17.46 -19.80 -2.65
CA THR A 832 16.24 -19.69 -3.44
C THR A 832 15.28 -20.85 -3.22
N ASP A 833 13.99 -20.55 -3.22
CA ASP A 833 12.91 -21.55 -3.16
C ASP A 833 12.69 -22.27 -4.51
N ALA A 834 11.66 -23.12 -4.60
CA ALA A 834 11.32 -23.84 -5.83
C ALA A 834 10.93 -22.92 -7.00
N GLY A 835 10.42 -21.72 -6.71
CA GLY A 835 10.10 -20.68 -7.70
C GLY A 835 11.28 -19.75 -8.00
N GLY A 836 12.47 -20.05 -7.49
CA GLY A 836 13.68 -19.26 -7.66
C GLY A 836 13.74 -17.97 -6.83
N TYR A 837 12.82 -17.76 -5.90
CA TYR A 837 12.76 -16.55 -5.08
C TYR A 837 13.67 -16.62 -3.87
N TYR A 838 14.28 -15.49 -3.52
CA TYR A 838 15.00 -15.31 -2.28
C TYR A 838 14.49 -14.07 -1.54
N ILE A 839 14.62 -14.10 -0.21
CA ILE A 839 14.14 -13.05 0.69
C ILE A 839 15.20 -12.81 1.75
N LEU A 840 15.59 -11.56 1.91
CA LEU A 840 16.52 -11.07 2.92
C LEU A 840 15.87 -9.85 3.59
N GLY A 841 15.15 -10.09 4.68
CA GLY A 841 14.52 -9.02 5.46
C GLY A 841 15.48 -8.39 6.48
N LYS A 842 14.98 -7.35 7.16
CA LYS A 842 15.65 -6.65 8.24
C LYS A 842 16.98 -6.00 7.85
N VAL A 843 17.10 -5.54 6.61
CA VAL A 843 18.32 -4.85 6.12
C VAL A 843 18.26 -3.39 6.54
N LYS A 844 19.36 -2.81 7.00
CA LYS A 844 19.35 -1.43 7.51
C LYS A 844 19.11 -0.45 6.37
N ARG A 845 18.18 0.49 6.54
CA ARG A 845 17.99 1.63 5.63
C ARG A 845 19.23 2.52 5.58
N ASP A 846 19.44 3.14 4.42
CA ASP A 846 20.57 4.00 4.06
C ASP A 846 21.94 3.28 4.12
N SER A 847 21.94 1.94 4.05
CA SER A 847 23.17 1.14 4.00
C SER A 847 23.66 0.91 2.58
N LEU A 848 24.99 0.77 2.44
CA LEU A 848 25.61 0.21 1.26
C LEU A 848 25.73 -1.30 1.43
N VAL A 849 25.25 -2.05 0.44
CA VAL A 849 25.29 -3.51 0.45
C VAL A 849 25.80 -4.05 -0.87
N SER A 850 26.34 -5.27 -0.82
CA SER A 850 26.59 -6.09 -2.00
C SER A 850 25.77 -7.37 -1.91
N VAL A 851 24.99 -7.67 -2.96
CA VAL A 851 24.15 -8.87 -3.03
C VAL A 851 24.65 -9.74 -4.18
N SER A 852 24.93 -11.01 -3.89
CA SER A 852 25.49 -11.93 -4.88
C SER A 852 24.87 -13.33 -4.81
N ALA A 853 24.69 -13.94 -5.96
CA ALA A 853 24.31 -15.34 -6.12
C ALA A 853 25.56 -16.21 -6.33
N ARG A 854 25.67 -17.32 -5.59
CA ARG A 854 26.79 -18.26 -5.75
C ARG A 854 26.57 -19.12 -6.99
N THR A 855 27.52 -19.05 -7.94
CA THR A 855 27.54 -19.90 -9.13
C THR A 855 28.83 -20.73 -9.19
N ALA A 856 28.88 -21.72 -10.08
CA ALA A 856 30.10 -22.50 -10.32
C ALA A 856 31.28 -21.63 -10.81
N SER A 857 30.99 -20.53 -11.52
CA SER A 857 31.97 -19.58 -12.06
C SER A 857 32.36 -18.46 -11.11
N GLY A 858 31.83 -18.43 -9.88
CA GLY A 858 32.06 -17.37 -8.90
C GLY A 858 30.79 -16.60 -8.50
N PRO A 859 30.93 -15.45 -7.81
CA PRO A 859 29.79 -14.61 -7.44
C PRO A 859 29.18 -13.96 -8.70
N CYS A 860 27.86 -14.07 -8.81
CA CYS A 860 27.03 -13.40 -9.81
C CYS A 860 26.31 -12.23 -9.13
N PHE A 861 26.20 -11.09 -9.80
CA PHE A 861 25.60 -9.86 -9.26
C PHE A 861 24.30 -9.52 -10.00
N PRO A 862 23.36 -8.83 -9.36
CA PRO A 862 22.12 -8.42 -10.03
C PRO A 862 22.41 -7.38 -11.11
N LYS A 863 21.46 -7.21 -12.05
CA LYS A 863 21.63 -6.29 -13.20
C LYS A 863 21.90 -4.85 -12.76
N ARG A 864 21.33 -4.42 -11.63
CA ARG A 864 21.50 -3.07 -11.09
C ARG A 864 22.94 -2.72 -10.68
N GLY A 865 23.78 -3.71 -10.35
CA GLY A 865 25.17 -3.48 -9.95
C GLY A 865 25.63 -4.43 -8.84
N ALA A 866 26.94 -4.42 -8.56
CA ALA A 866 27.53 -5.24 -7.49
C ALA A 866 27.37 -4.61 -6.10
N GLU A 867 27.25 -3.29 -6.04
CA GLU A 867 27.01 -2.50 -4.83
C GLU A 867 25.71 -1.70 -5.01
N LEU A 868 24.93 -1.61 -3.94
CA LEU A 868 23.62 -0.97 -3.93
C LEU A 868 23.49 -0.11 -2.69
N GLU A 869 22.83 1.03 -2.85
CA GLU A 869 22.39 1.86 -1.75
C GLU A 869 20.90 1.59 -1.47
N LEU A 870 20.61 1.04 -0.30
CA LEU A 870 19.24 0.65 0.07
C LEU A 870 18.52 1.78 0.80
N ARG A 871 17.59 2.44 0.12
CA ARG A 871 16.75 3.51 0.68
C ARG A 871 15.25 3.23 0.64
N GLN A 872 14.87 2.15 -0.04
CA GLN A 872 13.54 1.61 -0.15
C GLN A 872 13.64 0.08 -0.21
N ASP A 873 12.52 -0.61 -0.07
CA ASP A 873 12.42 -2.04 -0.31
C ASP A 873 12.73 -2.39 -1.77
N GLU A 874 13.60 -3.39 -1.96
CA GLU A 874 14.07 -3.83 -3.27
C GLU A 874 13.58 -5.25 -3.54
N ALA A 875 12.38 -5.37 -4.11
CA ALA A 875 11.75 -6.66 -4.40
C ALA A 875 11.92 -7.16 -5.86
N GLU A 876 12.70 -6.43 -6.66
CA GLU A 876 13.03 -6.78 -8.06
C GLU A 876 14.53 -6.97 -8.31
N LEU A 877 15.28 -7.35 -7.28
CA LEU A 877 16.71 -7.53 -7.40
C LEU A 877 17.04 -8.90 -8.02
N ASP A 878 16.74 -9.03 -9.31
CA ASP A 878 16.79 -10.30 -10.05
C ASP A 878 18.20 -10.66 -10.54
N PHE A 879 18.47 -11.97 -10.56
CA PHE A 879 19.70 -12.54 -11.11
C PHE A 879 19.41 -13.31 -12.39
N ASP A 880 20.08 -12.90 -13.46
CA ASP A 880 20.14 -13.64 -14.72
C ASP A 880 21.51 -14.33 -14.80
N LEU A 881 21.53 -15.64 -14.56
CA LEU A 881 22.79 -16.39 -14.51
C LEU A 881 23.53 -16.43 -15.87
N SER A 882 22.86 -16.09 -16.98
CA SER A 882 23.51 -15.99 -18.30
C SER A 882 24.44 -14.78 -18.41
N ALA A 883 24.12 -13.69 -17.72
CA ALA A 883 24.94 -12.47 -17.72
C ALA A 883 26.26 -12.69 -16.97
N CYS A 884 26.27 -13.63 -16.02
CA CYS A 884 27.42 -13.92 -15.15
C CYS A 884 28.44 -14.89 -15.75
N THR A 885 28.03 -15.71 -16.74
CA THR A 885 28.92 -16.65 -17.44
C THR A 885 29.67 -16.01 -18.60
N LYS A 886 29.12 -14.97 -19.24
CA LYS A 886 29.77 -14.26 -20.38
C LYS A 886 30.99 -13.42 -20.00
N LYS A 887 31.11 -12.96 -18.75
CA LYS A 887 32.28 -12.17 -18.31
C LYS A 887 33.58 -13.00 -18.23
N THR A 888 33.48 -14.32 -18.05
CA THR A 888 34.67 -15.19 -17.92
C THR A 888 35.29 -15.55 -19.29
N SER A 889 34.49 -15.61 -20.36
CA SER A 889 34.98 -15.94 -21.71
C SER A 889 35.73 -14.81 -22.42
N LEU A 890 35.61 -13.56 -21.94
CA LEU A 890 36.35 -12.41 -22.48
C LEU A 890 37.75 -12.23 -21.84
N LEU A 891 38.03 -12.90 -20.72
CA LEU A 891 39.33 -12.88 -20.04
C LEU A 891 40.28 -14.01 -20.51
N THR A 892 39.84 -14.87 -21.44
CA THR A 892 40.63 -15.98 -21.99
C THR A 892 41.12 -15.74 -23.43
N LEU A 893 40.93 -14.53 -23.96
CA LEU A 893 41.38 -14.11 -25.29
C LEU A 893 42.12 -12.74 -25.25
N GLN A 894 43.01 -12.57 -24.27
CA GLN A 894 44.09 -11.57 -24.32
C GLN A 894 45.43 -12.25 -24.04
#